data_AF-A0A625CGK8-F1
#
_entry.id   AF-A0A625CGK8-F1
#
_cell.length_a   1.000
_cell.length_b   1.000
_cell.length_c   1.000
_cell.angle_alpha   90.00
_cell.angle_beta   90.00
_cell.angle_gamma   90.00
#
_symmetry.space_group_name_H-M   'P 1'
#
loop_
_entity.id
_entity.type
_entity.pdbx_description
1 polymer ?
#
loop_
_entity_poly.entity_id
_entity_poly.type
_entity_poly.pdbx_seq_one_letter_code
_entity_poly.pdbx_strand_id
1 'polypeptide(L)'
;MVNNAKKNIAKILLLLSLSPGISALANTQKNNNPTDEQWWIPYKNSQAFNETLDQFGLTYHQLEASPEKALSRSADVNDVLFWQKRTMAIYANAKEGIYHIPVTEQHDNGRSRTTTNGRTPAFFTYYYANVNDTMTLRTENQPDDVKCYSLLENNYSEPQAVDAVMLNHNSETKITFNHKGVVLLQCWGTSEDASLKHVNTLISTRVISTTASTQPVFVLGVNTLDDWKNISQQSTPSGQTLLFDGRTRYYAANNVGKASKDHNIEQTLREHLLNTIVYDKLNGIDGSSPINEALRSLDIASYNSCCWAEGGDGRIGIGFGSSIPTQSSWGEWHEFGHQNQMQWSWNGLGETTVNIYSIAACRATRGEVDVKTCHENLQYNGFQWDQQAVGNFLKSGQTWDLDTDTNVFHQLMMFAQLETSWPDLYPALGKAYREINNYYNGSAKVDSKQEKVDFFVVNASKYSGHDLRKFFTHWGVDYSTDADNQITAMNLPQVIEPSGTVSATLEKRADQTQVEAYATIKNADTHYNTGFVTNTSTIGPTSLVWNGGLYQSTPLYVQVVDTKNRNFIVKLYGQRTAGYCEPYTLNTAGACNSGSDTTVTIRYDSSNNQDLPAGEYHGVLHLIARDWHNDNWSENVNFNIHINN
;
A
#
# COMPACT_ATOMS: atom_id res chain seq x y z
N MET A 1 25.75 31.69 -54.23
CA MET A 1 26.94 31.27 -53.45
C MET A 1 26.46 30.29 -52.40
N VAL A 2 26.77 29.02 -52.63
CA VAL A 2 26.17 27.85 -52.00
C VAL A 2 27.28 27.07 -51.28
N ASN A 3 26.90 26.54 -50.12
CA ASN A 3 27.46 25.40 -49.38
C ASN A 3 28.71 25.53 -48.50
N ASN A 4 28.49 24.92 -47.33
CA ASN A 4 29.38 24.15 -46.46
C ASN A 4 30.40 24.90 -45.60
N ALA A 5 30.08 24.96 -44.29
CA ALA A 5 31.08 24.97 -43.24
C ALA A 5 30.62 24.12 -42.05
N LYS A 6 31.33 23.01 -41.85
CA LYS A 6 31.49 22.33 -40.56
C LYS A 6 31.87 23.35 -39.48
N LYS A 7 31.31 23.23 -38.27
CA LYS A 7 31.98 23.73 -37.05
C LYS A 7 31.62 22.87 -35.83
N ASN A 8 32.66 22.19 -35.33
CA ASN A 8 32.78 21.67 -33.98
C ASN A 8 32.39 22.72 -32.94
N ILE A 9 31.61 22.34 -31.94
CA ILE A 9 31.70 22.92 -30.60
C ILE A 9 31.66 21.78 -29.59
N ALA A 10 32.80 21.59 -28.93
CA ALA A 10 32.95 20.76 -27.75
C ALA A 10 32.03 21.27 -26.63
N LYS A 11 31.28 20.37 -25.98
CA LYS A 11 30.71 20.64 -24.66
C LYS A 11 31.48 19.82 -23.63
N ILE A 12 32.12 20.59 -22.77
CA ILE A 12 32.94 20.21 -21.62
C ILE A 12 32.08 19.44 -20.62
N LEU A 13 32.52 18.22 -20.27
CA LEU A 13 32.14 17.53 -19.05
C LEU A 13 32.76 18.29 -17.87
N LEU A 14 31.92 18.76 -16.95
CA LEU A 14 32.35 19.09 -15.61
C LEU A 14 31.65 18.12 -14.64
N LEU A 15 32.42 17.15 -14.18
CA LEU A 15 32.11 16.36 -12.99
C LEU A 15 32.17 17.30 -11.78
N LEU A 16 31.03 17.48 -11.11
CA LEU A 16 30.98 18.02 -9.76
C LEU A 16 30.29 16.97 -8.88
N SER A 17 31.12 16.32 -8.07
CA SER A 17 30.74 15.59 -6.88
C SER A 17 29.86 16.47 -5.98
N LEU A 18 28.60 16.12 -5.83
CA LEU A 18 27.74 16.65 -4.78
C LEU A 18 27.29 15.47 -3.91
N SER A 19 27.91 15.42 -2.74
CA SER A 19 27.41 14.73 -1.55
C SER A 19 25.92 15.05 -1.35
N PRO A 20 25.09 14.13 -0.82
CA PRO A 20 23.72 14.44 -0.44
C PRO A 20 23.73 15.32 0.81
N GLY A 21 23.82 16.63 0.59
CA GLY A 21 23.58 17.65 1.60
C GLY A 21 22.08 17.79 1.81
N ILE A 22 21.64 17.38 2.98
CA ILE A 22 20.28 17.55 3.50
C ILE A 22 19.88 19.03 3.40
N SER A 23 18.92 19.33 2.52
CA SER A 23 18.17 20.58 2.52
C SER A 23 16.69 20.24 2.40
N ALA A 24 16.14 19.70 3.48
CA ALA A 24 14.70 19.61 3.68
C ALA A 24 14.18 21.02 3.99
N LEU A 25 13.69 21.71 2.96
CA LEU A 25 12.76 22.82 3.12
C LEU A 25 11.44 22.41 2.44
N ALA A 26 10.81 21.37 2.98
CA ALA A 26 9.38 21.18 2.81
C ALA A 26 8.70 22.29 3.59
N ASN A 27 8.01 23.18 2.88
CA ASN A 27 7.25 24.27 3.45
C ASN A 27 6.01 23.68 4.16
N THR A 28 6.18 23.22 5.39
CA THR A 28 5.07 22.82 6.26
C THR A 28 4.31 24.06 6.68
N GLN A 29 3.32 24.48 5.88
CA GLN A 29 2.25 25.30 6.41
C GLN A 29 1.47 24.45 7.41
N LYS A 30 1.81 24.59 8.69
CA LYS A 30 0.95 24.20 9.80
C LYS A 30 -0.35 25.01 9.68
N ASN A 31 -1.39 24.38 9.17
CA ASN A 31 -2.75 24.87 9.35
C ASN A 31 -3.09 24.73 10.84
N ASN A 32 -2.95 25.81 11.58
CA ASN A 32 -3.41 25.92 12.96
C ASN A 32 -4.95 26.05 12.95
N ASN A 33 -5.65 24.92 12.80
CA ASN A 33 -7.05 24.83 13.20
C ASN A 33 -7.10 24.40 14.68
N PRO A 34 -7.72 25.17 15.59
CA PRO A 34 -7.72 24.90 17.04
C PRO A 34 -8.53 23.67 17.49
N THR A 35 -8.98 22.81 16.57
CA THR A 35 -9.74 21.57 16.83
C THR A 35 -8.96 20.29 16.51
N ASP A 36 -7.69 20.41 16.11
CA ASP A 36 -6.81 19.28 15.75
C ASP A 36 -6.07 18.63 16.95
N GLU A 37 -6.26 19.12 18.17
CA GLU A 37 -5.72 18.47 19.36
C GLU A 37 -6.45 17.16 19.63
N GLN A 38 -5.75 16.04 19.43
CA GLN A 38 -6.19 14.68 19.78
C GLN A 38 -7.63 14.38 19.33
N TRP A 39 -7.85 14.36 18.01
CA TRP A 39 -9.15 14.18 17.34
C TRP A 39 -10.00 12.98 17.84
N TRP A 40 -9.38 12.02 18.51
CA TRP A 40 -10.04 10.84 19.07
C TRP A 40 -10.80 11.10 20.39
N ILE A 41 -10.50 12.18 21.13
CA ILE A 41 -11.10 12.47 22.45
C ILE A 41 -12.63 12.40 22.46
N PRO A 42 -13.36 12.99 21.49
CA PRO A 42 -14.83 12.94 21.48
C PRO A 42 -15.39 11.52 21.40
N TYR A 43 -14.59 10.55 20.94
CA TYR A 43 -15.01 9.17 20.68
C TYR A 43 -14.56 8.18 21.77
N LYS A 44 -14.00 8.67 22.89
CA LYS A 44 -13.52 7.83 24.01
C LYS A 44 -14.51 6.74 24.43
N ASN A 45 -15.80 7.11 24.53
CA ASN A 45 -16.87 6.22 24.98
C ASN A 45 -17.66 5.58 23.82
N SER A 46 -17.25 5.79 22.57
CA SER A 46 -17.90 5.18 21.41
C SER A 46 -17.48 3.71 21.30
N GLN A 47 -18.45 2.80 21.40
CA GLN A 47 -18.21 1.37 21.20
C GLN A 47 -17.67 1.11 19.79
N ALA A 48 -18.32 1.66 18.75
CA ALA A 48 -17.93 1.47 17.36
C ALA A 48 -16.48 1.91 17.08
N PHE A 49 -16.09 3.05 17.65
CA PHE A 49 -14.73 3.56 17.49
C PHE A 49 -13.70 2.62 18.14
N ASN A 50 -13.99 2.11 19.35
CA ASN A 50 -13.09 1.19 20.05
C ASN A 50 -13.03 -0.19 19.38
N GLU A 51 -14.13 -0.71 18.83
CA GLU A 51 -14.15 -1.94 18.02
C GLU A 51 -13.25 -1.81 16.78
N THR A 52 -13.37 -0.67 16.07
CA THR A 52 -12.50 -0.35 14.93
C THR A 52 -11.03 -0.15 15.32
N LEU A 53 -10.74 0.46 16.49
CA LEU A 53 -9.36 0.51 16.98
C LEU A 53 -8.79 -0.89 17.24
N ASP A 54 -9.56 -1.82 17.82
CA ASP A 54 -9.11 -3.23 17.96
C ASP A 54 -8.84 -3.84 16.57
N GLN A 55 -9.67 -3.56 15.55
CA GLN A 55 -9.37 -4.01 14.19
C GLN A 55 -8.00 -3.49 13.70
N PHE A 56 -7.60 -2.29 14.05
CA PHE A 56 -6.27 -1.75 13.73
C PHE A 56 -5.15 -2.19 14.68
N GLY A 57 -5.44 -3.08 15.65
CA GLY A 57 -4.47 -3.52 16.63
C GLY A 57 -4.11 -2.44 17.66
N LEU A 58 -5.03 -1.53 17.91
CA LEU A 58 -4.86 -0.37 18.79
C LEU A 58 -5.92 -0.36 19.88
N THR A 59 -5.64 0.40 20.92
CA THR A 59 -6.59 0.75 21.98
C THR A 59 -6.65 2.25 22.12
N TYR A 60 -7.79 2.75 22.61
CA TYR A 60 -7.91 4.17 22.93
C TYR A 60 -6.85 4.63 23.96
N HIS A 61 -6.51 3.78 24.93
CA HIS A 61 -5.46 4.07 25.92
C HIS A 61 -4.08 4.28 25.27
N GLN A 62 -3.74 3.54 24.20
CA GLN A 62 -2.49 3.78 23.48
C GLN A 62 -2.47 5.14 22.79
N LEU A 63 -3.61 5.63 22.28
CA LEU A 63 -3.69 6.98 21.73
C LEU A 63 -3.48 8.05 22.81
N GLU A 64 -4.05 7.85 24.02
CA GLU A 64 -3.85 8.77 25.16
C GLU A 64 -2.43 8.70 25.75
N ALA A 65 -1.81 7.52 25.79
CA ALA A 65 -0.49 7.33 26.37
C ALA A 65 0.63 7.88 25.47
N SER A 66 0.42 7.97 24.16
CA SER A 66 1.37 8.53 23.21
C SER A 66 0.72 9.42 22.14
N PRO A 67 0.16 10.59 22.54
CA PRO A 67 -0.60 11.44 21.62
C PRO A 67 0.21 11.93 20.42
N GLU A 68 1.49 12.24 20.62
CA GLU A 68 2.37 12.69 19.52
C GLU A 68 2.53 11.61 18.45
N LYS A 69 2.71 10.34 18.86
CA LYS A 69 2.77 9.19 17.96
C LYS A 69 1.44 9.00 17.22
N ALA A 70 0.32 9.07 17.93
CA ALA A 70 -1.00 8.95 17.33
C ALA A 70 -1.29 10.09 16.34
N LEU A 71 -0.92 11.33 16.65
CA LEU A 71 -1.04 12.47 15.74
C LEU A 71 -0.15 12.31 14.50
N SER A 72 1.10 11.86 14.67
CA SER A 72 2.01 11.58 13.54
C SER A 72 1.41 10.53 12.59
N ARG A 73 0.88 9.43 13.13
CA ARG A 73 0.21 8.40 12.34
C ARG A 73 -1.06 8.91 11.66
N SER A 74 -1.81 9.78 12.33
CA SER A 74 -3.01 10.41 11.77
C SER A 74 -2.73 11.43 10.67
N ALA A 75 -1.46 11.80 10.46
CA ALA A 75 -1.01 12.69 9.38
C ALA A 75 -0.37 11.93 8.21
N ASP A 76 -0.13 10.62 8.35
CA ASP A 76 0.48 9.76 7.33
C ASP A 76 -0.62 9.07 6.51
N VAL A 77 -0.72 9.44 5.23
CA VAL A 77 -1.69 8.86 4.28
C VAL A 77 -1.55 7.34 4.12
N ASN A 78 -0.39 6.81 4.49
CA ASN A 78 -0.03 5.40 4.44
C ASN A 78 -0.26 4.66 5.77
N ASP A 79 -0.99 5.29 6.70
CA ASP A 79 -1.45 4.73 7.97
C ASP A 79 -2.99 4.72 8.07
N VAL A 80 -3.55 3.68 8.69
CA VAL A 80 -5.00 3.53 8.89
C VAL A 80 -5.61 4.65 9.74
N LEU A 81 -4.86 5.27 10.66
CA LEU A 81 -5.38 6.35 11.51
C LEU A 81 -5.67 7.63 10.71
N PHE A 82 -4.97 7.89 9.61
CA PHE A 82 -5.29 9.02 8.73
C PHE A 82 -6.70 8.86 8.14
N TRP A 83 -7.00 7.67 7.63
CA TRP A 83 -8.29 7.36 7.03
C TRP A 83 -9.40 7.24 8.07
N GLN A 84 -9.09 6.75 9.28
CA GLN A 84 -10.06 6.75 10.37
C GLN A 84 -10.39 8.17 10.84
N LYS A 85 -9.39 9.05 11.03
CA LYS A 85 -9.61 10.47 11.37
C LYS A 85 -10.56 11.12 10.37
N ARG A 86 -10.28 10.92 9.07
CA ARG A 86 -11.11 11.44 7.98
C ARG A 86 -12.53 10.88 8.01
N THR A 87 -12.69 9.58 8.17
CA THR A 87 -14.01 8.91 8.23
C THR A 87 -14.86 9.44 9.39
N MET A 88 -14.26 9.58 10.56
CA MET A 88 -14.94 10.16 11.72
C MET A 88 -15.34 11.61 11.47
N ALA A 89 -14.47 12.42 10.87
CA ALA A 89 -14.80 13.81 10.56
C ALA A 89 -15.98 13.92 9.56
N ILE A 90 -16.06 13.03 8.57
CA ILE A 90 -17.16 13.03 7.57
C ILE A 90 -18.50 12.64 8.22
N TYR A 91 -18.52 11.57 9.03
CA TYR A 91 -19.77 10.88 9.40
C TYR A 91 -20.17 10.95 10.87
N ALA A 92 -19.34 11.44 11.79
CA ALA A 92 -19.66 11.46 13.22
C ALA A 92 -20.97 12.19 13.56
N ASN A 93 -21.36 13.18 12.75
CA ASN A 93 -22.61 13.94 12.91
C ASN A 93 -23.62 13.73 11.77
N ALA A 94 -23.42 12.70 10.95
CA ALA A 94 -24.24 12.48 9.77
C ALA A 94 -25.69 12.06 10.13
N LYS A 95 -25.90 11.45 11.31
CA LYS A 95 -27.26 11.14 11.81
C LYS A 95 -28.05 12.39 12.15
N GLU A 96 -27.40 13.49 12.53
CA GLU A 96 -27.99 14.82 12.71
C GLU A 96 -28.12 15.59 11.37
N GLY A 97 -27.81 14.95 10.24
CA GLY A 97 -27.86 15.58 8.91
C GLY A 97 -26.69 16.52 8.63
N ILE A 98 -25.57 16.40 9.35
CA ILE A 98 -24.37 17.21 9.16
C ILE A 98 -23.25 16.32 8.61
N TYR A 99 -22.80 16.63 7.39
CA TYR A 99 -21.71 15.93 6.73
C TYR A 99 -20.54 16.89 6.53
N HIS A 100 -19.30 16.38 6.62
CA HIS A 100 -18.11 17.16 6.26
C HIS A 100 -17.46 16.55 5.03
N ILE A 101 -17.91 16.97 3.85
CA ILE A 101 -17.54 16.34 2.58
C ILE A 101 -16.13 16.78 2.17
N PRO A 102 -15.19 15.85 1.97
CA PRO A 102 -13.82 16.20 1.60
C PRO A 102 -13.78 16.77 0.19
N VAL A 103 -12.90 17.75 -0.03
CA VAL A 103 -12.53 18.14 -1.38
C VAL A 103 -11.59 17.06 -1.94
N THR A 104 -11.99 16.46 -3.05
CA THR A 104 -11.22 15.40 -3.71
C THR A 104 -10.84 15.81 -5.13
N GLU A 105 -10.06 14.97 -5.80
CA GLU A 105 -9.75 15.10 -7.22
C GLU A 105 -10.93 14.61 -8.07
N GLN A 106 -11.22 15.30 -9.18
CA GLN A 106 -12.11 14.75 -10.21
C GLN A 106 -11.47 13.51 -10.84
N HIS A 107 -12.28 12.53 -11.26
CA HIS A 107 -11.85 11.28 -11.90
C HIS A 107 -10.69 11.47 -12.90
N ASP A 108 -10.89 12.30 -13.94
CA ASP A 108 -9.90 12.50 -15.00
C ASP A 108 -8.59 13.10 -14.50
N ASN A 109 -8.66 14.00 -13.51
CA ASN A 109 -7.47 14.63 -12.95
C ASN A 109 -6.70 13.64 -12.07
N GLY A 110 -7.40 12.91 -11.19
CA GLY A 110 -6.80 11.89 -10.35
C GLY A 110 -6.14 10.78 -11.17
N ARG A 111 -6.80 10.35 -12.25
CA ARG A 111 -6.24 9.42 -13.26
C ARG A 111 -4.99 10.00 -13.92
N SER A 112 -5.04 11.25 -14.37
CA SER A 112 -3.89 11.91 -15.02
C SER A 112 -2.70 12.06 -14.07
N ARG A 113 -2.95 12.33 -12.79
CA ARG A 113 -1.91 12.52 -11.77
C ARG A 113 -1.25 11.22 -11.34
N THR A 114 -2.05 10.20 -11.07
CA THR A 114 -1.55 8.94 -10.49
C THR A 114 -1.28 7.86 -11.52
N THR A 115 -1.72 8.05 -12.76
CA THR A 115 -1.70 7.05 -13.84
C THR A 115 -2.55 5.80 -13.54
N THR A 116 -3.39 5.86 -12.50
CA THR A 116 -4.35 4.81 -12.13
C THR A 116 -5.67 4.97 -12.87
N ASN A 117 -6.63 4.09 -12.62
CA ASN A 117 -7.94 4.08 -13.27
C ASN A 117 -8.90 5.19 -12.81
N GLY A 118 -8.47 6.13 -11.96
CA GLY A 118 -9.32 7.21 -11.47
C GLY A 118 -10.43 6.71 -10.52
N ARG A 119 -10.99 7.60 -9.70
CA ARG A 119 -11.88 7.24 -8.59
C ARG A 119 -13.03 8.24 -8.46
N THR A 120 -14.16 7.80 -7.90
CA THR A 120 -15.34 8.67 -7.74
C THR A 120 -15.15 9.69 -6.60
N PRO A 121 -15.57 10.94 -6.75
CA PRO A 121 -15.55 11.92 -5.65
C PRO A 121 -16.79 11.83 -4.72
N ALA A 122 -17.70 10.88 -4.98
CA ALA A 122 -19.02 10.85 -4.34
C ALA A 122 -19.09 10.02 -3.06
N PHE A 123 -19.63 10.61 -1.99
CA PHE A 123 -19.81 10.02 -0.66
C PHE A 123 -21.28 9.70 -0.40
N PHE A 124 -21.54 8.62 0.34
CA PHE A 124 -22.90 8.27 0.76
C PHE A 124 -23.49 9.32 1.71
N THR A 125 -24.81 9.47 1.64
CA THR A 125 -25.61 10.01 2.73
C THR A 125 -26.56 8.93 3.25
N TYR A 126 -27.19 9.17 4.40
CA TYR A 126 -28.24 8.30 4.93
C TYR A 126 -29.60 8.47 4.23
N TYR A 127 -29.69 9.19 3.11
CA TYR A 127 -30.96 9.52 2.47
C TYR A 127 -31.20 8.73 1.17
N TYR A 128 -32.44 8.31 1.00
CA TYR A 128 -32.98 7.75 -0.23
C TYR A 128 -34.15 8.63 -0.70
N ALA A 129 -33.98 9.26 -1.84
CA ALA A 129 -35.01 10.10 -2.45
C ALA A 129 -35.91 9.28 -3.38
N ASN A 130 -37.19 9.63 -3.41
CA ASN A 130 -38.13 9.25 -4.45
C ASN A 130 -38.31 10.40 -5.44
N VAL A 131 -38.99 10.10 -6.56
CA VAL A 131 -39.40 11.13 -7.52
C VAL A 131 -40.26 12.18 -6.82
N ASN A 132 -39.95 13.45 -7.05
CA ASN A 132 -40.55 14.65 -6.43
C ASN A 132 -40.21 14.86 -4.95
N ASP A 133 -39.39 14.02 -4.33
CA ASP A 133 -38.85 14.38 -3.01
C ASP A 133 -38.02 15.65 -3.12
N THR A 134 -38.00 16.42 -2.04
CA THR A 134 -37.24 17.67 -1.95
C THR A 134 -36.22 17.59 -0.83
N MET A 135 -35.11 18.30 -1.02
CA MET A 135 -34.07 18.45 -0.01
C MET A 135 -33.48 19.86 -0.10
N THR A 136 -33.33 20.52 1.03
CA THR A 136 -32.58 21.77 1.15
C THR A 136 -31.26 21.47 1.85
N LEU A 137 -30.16 21.69 1.14
CA LEU A 137 -28.79 21.54 1.64
C LEU A 137 -28.15 22.92 1.81
N ARG A 138 -27.35 23.10 2.86
CA ARG A 138 -26.51 24.30 3.05
C ARG A 138 -25.05 23.90 3.10
N THR A 139 -24.23 24.46 2.21
CA THR A 139 -22.77 24.36 2.35
C THR A 139 -22.24 25.50 3.21
N GLU A 140 -21.16 25.25 3.96
CA GLU A 140 -20.49 26.23 4.80
C GLU A 140 -18.97 26.04 4.73
N ASN A 141 -18.23 27.14 4.80
CA ASN A 141 -16.77 27.18 4.64
C ASN A 141 -16.28 26.59 3.31
N GLN A 142 -17.11 26.64 2.27
CA GLN A 142 -16.71 26.28 0.92
C GLN A 142 -15.75 27.36 0.37
N PRO A 143 -14.57 26.98 -0.14
CA PRO A 143 -13.68 27.90 -0.86
C PRO A 143 -14.22 28.26 -2.26
N ASP A 144 -13.90 29.48 -2.74
CA ASP A 144 -14.37 29.99 -4.04
C ASP A 144 -13.92 29.13 -5.24
N ASP A 145 -12.79 28.44 -5.11
CA ASP A 145 -12.20 27.55 -6.12
C ASP A 145 -12.62 26.08 -5.95
N VAL A 146 -13.65 25.79 -5.14
CA VAL A 146 -14.23 24.45 -4.91
C VAL A 146 -15.70 24.41 -5.36
N LYS A 147 -16.08 23.33 -6.05
CA LYS A 147 -17.46 23.04 -6.44
C LYS A 147 -17.98 21.84 -5.66
N CYS A 148 -19.21 21.93 -5.16
CA CYS A 148 -19.90 20.84 -4.50
C CYS A 148 -21.20 20.51 -5.22
N TYR A 149 -21.58 19.24 -5.21
CA TYR A 149 -22.79 18.74 -5.86
C TYR A 149 -23.52 17.75 -4.95
N SER A 150 -24.84 17.73 -5.11
CA SER A 150 -25.66 16.58 -4.75
C SER A 150 -26.04 15.82 -6.02
N LEU A 151 -26.17 14.51 -5.92
CA LEU A 151 -26.54 13.61 -7.00
C LEU A 151 -27.29 12.41 -6.43
N LEU A 152 -27.87 11.60 -7.31
CA LEU A 152 -28.50 10.33 -6.98
C LEU A 152 -27.77 9.17 -7.62
N GLU A 153 -27.70 8.05 -6.90
CA GLU A 153 -27.26 6.79 -7.45
C GLU A 153 -28.40 5.79 -7.41
N ASN A 154 -28.79 5.32 -8.60
CA ASN A 154 -30.01 4.55 -8.83
C ASN A 154 -29.80 3.23 -9.58
N ASN A 155 -28.56 2.96 -10.02
CA ASN A 155 -28.14 1.70 -10.61
C ASN A 155 -27.00 1.13 -9.76
N TYR A 156 -27.09 -0.15 -9.37
CA TYR A 156 -26.10 -0.81 -8.52
C TYR A 156 -25.42 -2.01 -9.20
N SER A 157 -25.79 -2.26 -10.46
CA SER A 157 -25.10 -3.21 -11.34
C SER A 157 -24.02 -2.49 -12.13
N GLU A 158 -24.32 -1.28 -12.60
CA GLU A 158 -23.37 -0.35 -13.20
C GLU A 158 -23.56 1.02 -12.53
N PRO A 159 -22.91 1.27 -11.36
CA PRO A 159 -23.07 2.51 -10.62
C PRO A 159 -22.85 3.74 -11.50
N GLN A 160 -23.94 4.52 -11.64
CA GLN A 160 -23.96 5.79 -12.35
C GLN A 160 -24.73 6.81 -11.52
N ALA A 161 -24.21 8.03 -11.53
CA ALA A 161 -24.83 9.18 -10.91
C ALA A 161 -25.83 9.85 -11.87
N VAL A 162 -27.01 10.18 -11.37
CA VAL A 162 -28.03 11.00 -12.04
C VAL A 162 -28.41 12.19 -11.16
N ASP A 163 -29.24 13.09 -11.67
CA ASP A 163 -29.77 14.25 -10.92
C ASP A 163 -28.68 15.11 -10.26
N ALA A 164 -27.55 15.30 -10.92
CA ALA A 164 -26.48 16.14 -10.42
C ALA A 164 -26.93 17.61 -10.34
N VAL A 165 -26.92 18.18 -9.13
CA VAL A 165 -27.24 19.57 -8.85
C VAL A 165 -26.06 20.22 -8.14
N MET A 166 -25.53 21.30 -8.73
CA MET A 166 -24.48 22.11 -8.10
C MET A 166 -25.05 22.83 -6.88
N LEU A 167 -24.36 22.74 -5.76
CA LEU A 167 -24.73 23.41 -4.53
C LEU A 167 -24.26 24.88 -4.57
N ASN A 168 -25.14 25.78 -4.14
CA ASN A 168 -24.84 27.19 -3.95
C ASN A 168 -23.73 27.36 -2.93
N HIS A 169 -22.73 28.17 -3.30
CA HIS A 169 -21.58 28.46 -2.46
C HIS A 169 -21.96 29.12 -1.13
N ASN A 170 -21.59 28.49 -0.01
CA ASN A 170 -21.83 29.00 1.35
C ASN A 170 -23.30 29.40 1.63
N SER A 171 -24.24 28.70 1.00
CA SER A 171 -25.66 29.07 1.01
C SER A 171 -26.57 27.84 0.86
N GLU A 172 -27.87 28.06 1.01
CA GLU A 172 -28.88 27.03 0.84
C GLU A 172 -29.17 26.76 -0.64
N THR A 173 -29.34 25.49 -0.96
CA THR A 173 -29.74 24.97 -2.27
C THR A 173 -30.94 24.08 -2.08
N LYS A 174 -32.05 24.42 -2.72
CA LYS A 174 -33.24 23.57 -2.77
C LYS A 174 -33.18 22.66 -3.98
N ILE A 175 -33.37 21.38 -3.76
CA ILE A 175 -33.29 20.31 -4.75
C ILE A 175 -34.66 19.63 -4.82
N THR A 176 -35.10 19.30 -6.03
CA THR A 176 -36.22 18.39 -6.29
C THR A 176 -35.69 17.23 -7.13
N PHE A 177 -35.88 16.00 -6.66
CA PHE A 177 -35.35 14.82 -7.32
C PHE A 177 -36.28 14.31 -8.42
N ASN A 178 -35.70 13.93 -9.57
CA ASN A 178 -36.43 13.42 -10.74
C ASN A 178 -36.39 11.89 -10.82
N HIS A 179 -35.42 11.28 -10.16
CA HIS A 179 -35.26 9.84 -10.05
C HIS A 179 -35.35 9.38 -8.60
N LYS A 180 -35.53 8.07 -8.42
CA LYS A 180 -35.36 7.41 -7.12
C LYS A 180 -33.91 6.99 -6.95
N GLY A 181 -33.32 7.10 -5.77
CA GLY A 181 -31.92 6.69 -5.55
C GLY A 181 -31.35 7.11 -4.20
N VAL A 182 -30.13 6.63 -3.95
CA VAL A 182 -29.33 7.06 -2.79
C VAL A 182 -28.80 8.47 -3.06
N VAL A 183 -29.02 9.40 -2.15
CA VAL A 183 -28.44 10.74 -2.25
C VAL A 183 -26.94 10.66 -1.94
N LEU A 184 -26.11 11.18 -2.84
CA LEU A 184 -24.67 11.32 -2.63
C LEU A 184 -24.28 12.80 -2.60
N LEU A 185 -23.14 13.07 -1.97
CA LEU A 185 -22.51 14.39 -1.92
C LEU A 185 -21.07 14.29 -2.39
N GLN A 186 -20.61 15.29 -3.12
CA GLN A 186 -19.24 15.35 -3.63
C GLN A 186 -18.74 16.79 -3.70
N CYS A 187 -17.45 17.00 -3.46
CA CYS A 187 -16.78 18.29 -3.63
C CYS A 187 -15.41 18.09 -4.28
N TRP A 188 -15.03 18.96 -5.22
CA TRP A 188 -13.70 18.95 -5.83
C TRP A 188 -13.26 20.36 -6.22
N GLY A 189 -11.95 20.54 -6.42
CA GLY A 189 -11.39 21.80 -6.88
C GLY A 189 -11.72 22.07 -8.35
N THR A 190 -11.91 23.34 -8.71
CA THR A 190 -12.19 23.75 -10.11
C THR A 190 -11.08 23.43 -11.12
N SER A 191 -9.90 23.07 -10.62
CA SER A 191 -8.76 22.50 -11.33
C SER A 191 -8.08 21.46 -10.44
N GLU A 192 -7.11 20.71 -10.96
CA GLU A 192 -6.33 19.79 -10.14
C GLU A 192 -5.46 20.53 -9.10
N ASP A 193 -4.91 21.71 -9.45
CA ASP A 193 -4.21 22.57 -8.48
C ASP A 193 -5.12 22.98 -7.32
N ALA A 194 -6.38 23.34 -7.63
CA ALA A 194 -7.35 23.67 -6.60
C ALA A 194 -7.71 22.44 -5.75
N SER A 195 -7.79 21.25 -6.36
CA SER A 195 -8.07 20.00 -5.65
C SER A 195 -6.95 19.67 -4.68
N LEU A 196 -5.69 19.72 -5.13
CA LEU A 196 -4.50 19.47 -4.30
C LEU A 196 -4.34 20.50 -3.18
N LYS A 197 -4.58 21.79 -3.47
CA LYS A 197 -4.56 22.86 -2.47
C LYS A 197 -5.54 22.59 -1.32
N HIS A 198 -6.67 21.95 -1.61
CA HIS A 198 -7.76 21.70 -0.67
C HIS A 198 -7.94 20.23 -0.31
N VAL A 199 -6.98 19.35 -0.62
CA VAL A 199 -7.14 17.88 -0.50
C VAL A 199 -7.45 17.40 0.93
N ASN A 200 -7.16 18.21 1.94
CA ASN A 200 -7.47 17.95 3.35
C ASN A 200 -8.56 18.88 3.91
N THR A 201 -9.18 19.70 3.06
CA THR A 201 -10.30 20.59 3.42
C THR A 201 -11.60 19.78 3.42
N LEU A 202 -12.40 19.93 4.48
CA LEU A 202 -13.73 19.35 4.59
C LEU A 202 -14.80 20.43 4.53
N ILE A 203 -15.78 20.25 3.65
CA ILE A 203 -16.87 21.20 3.42
C ILE A 203 -18.07 20.77 4.27
N SER A 204 -18.45 21.60 5.24
CA SER A 204 -19.66 21.37 6.03
C SER A 204 -20.86 21.46 5.12
N THR A 205 -21.65 20.39 5.06
CA THR A 205 -22.87 20.27 4.27
C THR A 205 -24.00 19.78 5.17
N ARG A 206 -24.96 20.67 5.46
CA ARG A 206 -26.07 20.42 6.37
C ARG A 206 -27.38 20.20 5.62
N VAL A 207 -28.13 19.18 6.01
CA VAL A 207 -29.52 19.01 5.61
C VAL A 207 -30.40 19.93 6.45
N ILE A 208 -30.95 20.96 5.82
CA ILE A 208 -31.84 21.95 6.47
C ILE A 208 -33.27 21.40 6.56
N SER A 209 -33.72 20.75 5.48
CA SER A 209 -35.01 20.05 5.44
C SER A 209 -34.99 19.02 4.33
N THR A 210 -35.78 17.94 4.47
CA THR A 210 -35.98 16.98 3.38
C THR A 210 -37.30 16.22 3.54
N THR A 211 -37.86 15.78 2.42
CA THR A 211 -38.94 14.78 2.38
C THR A 211 -38.44 13.38 2.07
N ALA A 212 -37.16 13.23 1.73
CA ALA A 212 -36.54 11.95 1.41
C ALA A 212 -36.54 11.02 2.63
N SER A 213 -36.73 9.74 2.37
CA SER A 213 -36.63 8.69 3.39
C SER A 213 -35.17 8.44 3.80
N THR A 214 -34.96 7.80 4.95
CA THR A 214 -33.63 7.35 5.37
C THR A 214 -33.38 5.89 5.01
N GLN A 215 -32.11 5.54 4.80
CA GLN A 215 -31.63 4.17 4.69
C GLN A 215 -30.29 4.03 5.44
N PRO A 216 -30.02 2.87 6.05
CA PRO A 216 -28.77 2.66 6.77
C PRO A 216 -27.56 2.57 5.82
N VAL A 217 -26.44 3.12 6.27
CA VAL A 217 -25.09 2.86 5.75
C VAL A 217 -24.26 2.36 6.93
N PHE A 218 -23.54 1.26 6.78
CA PHE A 218 -22.56 0.83 7.77
C PHE A 218 -21.25 1.57 7.53
N VAL A 219 -20.82 2.40 8.47
CA VAL A 219 -19.57 3.16 8.37
C VAL A 219 -18.59 2.67 9.43
N LEU A 220 -17.39 2.25 9.00
CA LEU A 220 -16.33 1.75 9.87
C LEU A 220 -15.94 2.81 10.93
N GLY A 221 -16.06 2.44 12.21
CA GLY A 221 -15.83 3.30 13.38
C GLY A 221 -17.01 4.17 13.82
N VAL A 222 -18.12 4.17 13.07
CA VAL A 222 -19.37 4.86 13.43
C VAL A 222 -20.47 3.86 13.82
N ASN A 223 -20.52 2.70 13.17
CA ASN A 223 -21.44 1.61 13.50
C ASN A 223 -20.71 0.46 14.21
N THR A 224 -21.40 -0.20 15.13
CA THR A 224 -20.86 -1.37 15.86
C THR A 224 -21.12 -2.68 15.12
N LEU A 225 -20.43 -3.76 15.51
CA LEU A 225 -20.79 -5.11 15.07
C LEU A 225 -22.21 -5.53 15.47
N ASP A 226 -22.76 -4.97 16.53
CA ASP A 226 -24.16 -5.19 16.89
C ASP A 226 -25.13 -4.42 15.98
N ASP A 227 -24.77 -3.20 15.55
CA ASP A 227 -25.51 -2.48 14.51
C ASP A 227 -25.54 -3.29 13.21
N TRP A 228 -24.42 -3.96 12.85
CA TRP A 228 -24.35 -4.80 11.66
C TRP A 228 -25.41 -5.90 11.65
N LYS A 229 -25.64 -6.58 12.77
CA LYS A 229 -26.68 -7.62 12.88
C LYS A 229 -28.08 -7.10 12.53
N ASN A 230 -28.33 -5.82 12.78
CA ASN A 230 -29.60 -5.17 12.42
C ASN A 230 -29.57 -4.66 10.98
N ILE A 231 -28.53 -3.91 10.58
CA ILE A 231 -28.39 -3.31 9.24
C ILE A 231 -28.43 -4.38 8.15
N SER A 232 -27.70 -5.48 8.33
CA SER A 232 -27.64 -6.61 7.39
C SER A 232 -29.01 -7.25 7.14
N GLN A 233 -29.94 -7.16 8.08
CA GLN A 233 -31.27 -7.78 7.98
C GLN A 233 -32.35 -6.87 7.39
N GLN A 234 -32.07 -5.57 7.23
CA GLN A 234 -33.06 -4.60 6.76
C GLN A 234 -33.38 -4.79 5.28
N SER A 235 -34.64 -4.59 4.92
CA SER A 235 -35.04 -4.33 3.54
C SER A 235 -34.93 -2.84 3.31
N THR A 236 -34.08 -2.41 2.39
CA THR A 236 -33.83 -0.98 2.13
C THR A 236 -34.55 -0.54 0.86
N PRO A 237 -34.90 0.75 0.71
CA PRO A 237 -35.54 1.26 -0.52
C PRO A 237 -34.69 1.10 -1.78
N SER A 238 -33.36 1.11 -1.63
CA SER A 238 -32.40 0.82 -2.72
C SER A 238 -32.32 -0.66 -3.09
N GLY A 239 -32.80 -1.56 -2.23
CA GLY A 239 -32.53 -3.00 -2.35
C GLY A 239 -31.09 -3.38 -1.98
N GLN A 240 -30.29 -2.43 -1.51
CA GLN A 240 -28.87 -2.59 -1.18
C GLN A 240 -28.60 -2.31 0.30
N THR A 241 -27.72 -3.11 0.88
CA THR A 241 -26.97 -2.82 2.10
C THR A 241 -25.72 -2.05 1.70
N LEU A 242 -25.55 -0.85 2.26
CA LEU A 242 -24.47 0.08 1.92
C LEU A 242 -23.40 0.06 3.00
N LEU A 243 -22.12 0.03 2.61
CA LEU A 243 -21.00 0.06 3.55
C LEU A 243 -19.95 1.11 3.12
N PHE A 244 -19.12 1.55 4.06
CA PHE A 244 -18.01 2.47 3.82
C PHE A 244 -16.86 2.24 4.81
N ASP A 245 -15.64 2.14 4.31
CA ASP A 245 -14.42 1.89 5.11
C ASP A 245 -13.48 3.10 5.24
N GLY A 246 -13.82 4.23 4.59
CA GLY A 246 -12.96 5.42 4.50
C GLY A 246 -12.42 5.71 3.11
N ARG A 247 -12.33 4.70 2.24
CA ARG A 247 -11.76 4.77 0.88
C ARG A 247 -12.60 4.08 -0.19
N THR A 248 -13.56 3.25 0.19
CA THR A 248 -14.38 2.47 -0.73
C THR A 248 -15.84 2.49 -0.29
N ARG A 249 -16.74 2.68 -1.26
CA ARG A 249 -18.18 2.51 -1.10
C ARG A 249 -18.57 1.12 -1.54
N TYR A 250 -19.38 0.43 -0.74
CA TYR A 250 -19.80 -0.94 -1.03
C TYR A 250 -21.30 -1.04 -1.26
N TYR A 251 -21.70 -1.88 -2.23
CA TYR A 251 -23.07 -2.36 -2.36
C TYR A 251 -23.12 -3.87 -2.18
N ALA A 252 -24.08 -4.32 -1.39
CA ALA A 252 -24.49 -5.71 -1.37
C ALA A 252 -26.02 -5.76 -1.41
N ALA A 253 -26.60 -6.54 -2.32
CA ALA A 253 -28.04 -6.73 -2.37
C ALA A 253 -28.54 -7.21 -0.99
N ASN A 254 -29.74 -6.82 -0.58
CA ASN A 254 -30.20 -7.11 0.79
C ASN A 254 -30.18 -8.61 1.14
N ASN A 255 -30.32 -9.52 0.16
CA ASN A 255 -30.16 -10.96 0.40
C ASN A 255 -28.70 -11.36 0.72
N VAL A 256 -27.72 -10.76 0.04
CA VAL A 256 -26.29 -10.93 0.33
C VAL A 256 -25.96 -10.35 1.71
N GLY A 257 -26.46 -9.15 2.02
CA GLY A 257 -26.39 -8.56 3.35
C GLY A 257 -26.95 -9.49 4.42
N LYS A 258 -28.17 -10.01 4.20
CA LYS A 258 -28.83 -10.95 5.14
C LYS A 258 -28.04 -12.22 5.38
N ALA A 259 -27.44 -12.78 4.33
CA ALA A 259 -26.60 -13.98 4.42
C ALA A 259 -25.29 -13.74 5.19
N SER A 260 -24.94 -12.47 5.45
CA SER A 260 -23.67 -12.06 6.05
C SER A 260 -23.82 -11.56 7.51
N LYS A 261 -24.98 -11.80 8.12
CA LYS A 261 -25.33 -11.29 9.48
C LYS A 261 -24.29 -11.60 10.54
N ASP A 262 -23.77 -12.82 10.52
CA ASP A 262 -22.87 -13.35 11.55
C ASP A 262 -21.39 -13.24 11.15
N HIS A 263 -21.10 -12.60 10.01
CA HIS A 263 -19.74 -12.33 9.56
C HIS A 263 -19.19 -11.08 10.26
N ASN A 264 -17.88 -11.08 10.51
CA ASN A 264 -17.19 -9.91 11.06
C ASN A 264 -16.94 -8.88 9.96
N ILE A 265 -17.92 -8.01 9.74
CA ILE A 265 -17.87 -7.00 8.67
C ILE A 265 -16.77 -5.95 8.91
N GLU A 266 -16.43 -5.65 10.16
CA GLU A 266 -15.34 -4.71 10.44
C GLU A 266 -13.99 -5.27 10.01
N GLN A 267 -13.77 -6.59 10.17
CA GLN A 267 -12.58 -7.24 9.63
C GLN A 267 -12.53 -7.15 8.10
N THR A 268 -13.65 -7.39 7.41
CA THR A 268 -13.75 -7.23 5.95
C THR A 268 -13.32 -5.83 5.53
N LEU A 269 -13.94 -4.80 6.11
CA LEU A 269 -13.68 -3.40 5.77
C LEU A 269 -12.26 -2.96 6.15
N ARG A 270 -11.73 -3.44 7.29
CA ARG A 270 -10.34 -3.21 7.68
C ARG A 270 -9.37 -3.78 6.65
N GLU A 271 -9.56 -5.03 6.22
CA GLU A 271 -8.68 -5.68 5.25
C GLU A 271 -8.72 -4.95 3.89
N HIS A 272 -9.89 -4.52 3.42
CA HIS A 272 -9.99 -3.75 2.18
C HIS A 272 -9.36 -2.35 2.30
N LEU A 273 -9.58 -1.64 3.41
CA LEU A 273 -8.87 -0.38 3.70
C LEU A 273 -7.36 -0.59 3.68
N LEU A 274 -6.86 -1.63 4.34
CA LEU A 274 -5.43 -1.97 4.35
C LEU A 274 -4.92 -2.24 2.93
N ASN A 275 -5.65 -2.98 2.10
CA ASN A 275 -5.25 -3.27 0.72
C ASN A 275 -5.04 -1.98 -0.08
N THR A 276 -5.96 -1.02 -0.01
CA THR A 276 -5.80 0.24 -0.73
C THR A 276 -4.55 1.02 -0.30
N ILE A 277 -4.19 0.97 0.99
CA ILE A 277 -2.96 1.58 1.54
C ILE A 277 -1.71 0.82 1.07
N VAL A 278 -1.76 -0.51 1.06
CA VAL A 278 -0.67 -1.35 0.55
C VAL A 278 -0.41 -1.08 -0.92
N TYR A 279 -1.46 -0.84 -1.71
CA TYR A 279 -1.34 -0.58 -3.14
C TYR A 279 -0.80 0.82 -3.42
N ASP A 280 -1.21 1.82 -2.62
CA ASP A 280 -0.58 3.14 -2.65
C ASP A 280 0.93 3.03 -2.36
N LYS A 281 1.32 2.31 -1.31
CA LYS A 281 2.74 2.06 -0.98
C LYS A 281 3.49 1.40 -2.13
N LEU A 282 2.94 0.34 -2.71
CA LEU A 282 3.56 -0.39 -3.83
C LEU A 282 3.76 0.51 -5.05
N ASN A 283 2.87 1.48 -5.26
CA ASN A 283 2.99 2.48 -6.32
C ASN A 283 3.87 3.68 -5.92
N GLY A 284 4.38 3.75 -4.69
CA GLY A 284 5.15 4.89 -4.18
C GLY A 284 4.31 6.16 -3.98
N ILE A 285 3.00 6.00 -3.75
CA ILE A 285 2.08 7.06 -3.34
C ILE A 285 2.23 7.18 -1.81
N ASP A 286 2.90 8.24 -1.38
CA ASP A 286 3.34 8.40 0.02
C ASP A 286 3.20 9.85 0.54
N GLY A 287 2.55 10.72 -0.24
CA GLY A 287 2.37 12.13 0.14
C GLY A 287 3.65 12.97 0.07
N SER A 288 4.77 12.44 -0.44
CA SER A 288 6.06 13.17 -0.52
C SER A 288 6.04 14.36 -1.48
N SER A 289 5.10 14.39 -2.43
CA SER A 289 4.91 15.47 -3.40
C SER A 289 3.47 15.43 -3.94
N PRO A 290 3.00 16.49 -4.62
CA PRO A 290 1.64 16.50 -5.19
C PRO A 290 1.35 15.34 -6.15
N ILE A 291 2.31 14.93 -6.97
CA ILE A 291 2.16 13.79 -7.89
C ILE A 291 2.22 12.42 -7.17
N ASN A 292 2.70 12.39 -5.93
CA ASN A 292 2.76 11.18 -5.08
C ASN A 292 1.72 11.21 -3.95
N GLU A 293 0.76 12.12 -3.99
CA GLU A 293 -0.30 12.23 -2.99
C GLU A 293 -1.37 11.13 -3.18
N ALA A 294 -1.86 10.52 -2.10
CA ALA A 294 -2.92 9.52 -2.19
C ALA A 294 -4.23 10.12 -2.72
N LEU A 295 -5.01 9.36 -3.46
CA LEU A 295 -6.30 9.86 -3.94
C LEU A 295 -7.28 9.97 -2.77
N ARG A 296 -8.01 11.09 -2.68
CA ARG A 296 -9.09 11.25 -1.70
C ARG A 296 -10.43 10.77 -2.25
N SER A 297 -10.52 10.63 -3.57
CA SER A 297 -11.61 9.97 -4.26
C SER A 297 -11.65 8.46 -3.94
N LEU A 298 -12.83 7.86 -4.10
CA LEU A 298 -13.19 6.55 -3.58
C LEU A 298 -13.24 5.48 -4.67
N ASP A 299 -12.96 4.25 -4.28
CA ASP A 299 -13.34 3.08 -5.07
C ASP A 299 -14.84 2.75 -4.85
N ILE A 300 -15.43 2.02 -5.78
CA ILE A 300 -16.81 1.55 -5.73
C ILE A 300 -16.81 0.02 -5.88
N ALA A 301 -17.07 -0.69 -4.80
CA ALA A 301 -17.07 -2.14 -4.77
C ALA A 301 -18.50 -2.73 -4.73
N SER A 302 -18.76 -3.72 -5.58
CA SER A 302 -20.05 -4.41 -5.63
C SER A 302 -19.91 -5.88 -5.27
N TYR A 303 -20.72 -6.35 -4.31
CA TYR A 303 -20.91 -7.76 -4.02
C TYR A 303 -22.06 -8.38 -4.84
N ASN A 304 -22.67 -7.63 -5.75
CA ASN A 304 -23.80 -8.11 -6.57
C ASN A 304 -23.37 -8.88 -7.81
N SER A 305 -22.13 -8.69 -8.22
CA SER A 305 -21.49 -9.35 -9.34
C SER A 305 -20.00 -9.50 -9.00
N CYS A 306 -19.33 -10.40 -9.69
CA CYS A 306 -17.91 -10.60 -9.53
C CYS A 306 -17.17 -10.43 -10.83
N CYS A 307 -15.85 -10.40 -10.66
CA CYS A 307 -14.86 -10.81 -11.63
C CYS A 307 -14.64 -9.75 -12.71
N TRP A 308 -14.64 -8.48 -12.31
CA TRP A 308 -14.35 -7.36 -13.18
C TRP A 308 -13.89 -6.13 -12.39
N ALA A 309 -13.06 -5.33 -13.05
CA ALA A 309 -12.72 -3.99 -12.64
C ALA A 309 -12.76 -3.08 -13.87
N GLU A 310 -13.29 -1.86 -13.70
CA GLU A 310 -13.41 -0.90 -14.79
C GLU A 310 -12.53 0.33 -14.56
N GLY A 311 -11.97 0.86 -15.64
CA GLY A 311 -11.20 2.11 -15.62
C GLY A 311 -12.01 3.39 -15.37
N GLY A 312 -13.30 3.27 -15.01
CA GLY A 312 -14.21 4.39 -14.76
C GLY A 312 -14.65 4.43 -13.30
N ASP A 313 -14.46 5.58 -12.64
CA ASP A 313 -14.90 5.88 -11.26
C ASP A 313 -14.48 4.89 -10.15
N GLY A 314 -13.44 4.07 -10.37
CA GLY A 314 -12.95 3.13 -9.36
C GLY A 314 -13.84 1.90 -9.16
N ARG A 315 -14.61 1.50 -10.19
CA ARG A 315 -15.64 0.44 -10.07
C ARG A 315 -15.05 -0.97 -10.13
N ILE A 316 -15.45 -1.83 -9.19
CA ILE A 316 -15.01 -3.22 -9.07
C ILE A 316 -16.16 -4.15 -8.65
N GLY A 317 -16.20 -5.36 -9.20
CA GLY A 317 -17.12 -6.43 -8.85
C GLY A 317 -16.42 -7.55 -8.08
N ILE A 318 -16.74 -7.69 -6.80
CA ILE A 318 -16.07 -8.59 -5.85
C ILE A 318 -17.01 -9.65 -5.23
N GLY A 319 -18.21 -9.82 -5.79
CA GLY A 319 -19.22 -10.78 -5.32
C GLY A 319 -18.93 -12.24 -5.67
N PHE A 320 -17.80 -12.80 -5.21
CA PHE A 320 -17.38 -14.19 -5.51
C PHE A 320 -18.25 -15.28 -4.83
N GLY A 321 -19.14 -14.90 -3.90
CA GLY A 321 -20.01 -15.80 -3.17
C GLY A 321 -21.39 -15.21 -2.91
N SER A 322 -22.25 -15.95 -2.20
CA SER A 322 -23.61 -15.51 -1.86
C SER A 322 -23.70 -14.63 -0.59
N SER A 323 -22.55 -14.28 -0.01
CA SER A 323 -22.40 -13.48 1.21
C SER A 323 -21.11 -12.68 1.14
N ILE A 324 -21.03 -11.58 1.88
CA ILE A 324 -19.83 -10.79 2.11
C ILE A 324 -18.87 -11.61 2.99
N PRO A 325 -17.66 -11.97 2.56
CA PRO A 325 -16.77 -12.79 3.37
C PRO A 325 -16.15 -11.99 4.53
N THR A 326 -15.85 -12.65 5.65
CA THR A 326 -15.09 -12.04 6.76
C THR A 326 -13.63 -11.77 6.38
N GLN A 327 -13.02 -12.69 5.65
CA GLN A 327 -11.64 -12.59 5.20
C GLN A 327 -11.60 -12.34 3.71
N SER A 328 -10.73 -11.44 3.30
CA SER A 328 -10.52 -11.14 1.89
C SER A 328 -9.83 -12.30 1.17
N SER A 329 -10.14 -12.43 -0.12
CA SER A 329 -9.66 -13.51 -0.98
C SER A 329 -8.78 -12.99 -2.11
N TRP A 330 -8.06 -13.88 -2.78
CA TRP A 330 -7.27 -13.53 -3.97
C TRP A 330 -8.09 -12.81 -5.03
N GLY A 331 -9.34 -13.25 -5.26
CA GLY A 331 -10.24 -12.59 -6.21
C GLY A 331 -10.51 -11.14 -5.84
N GLU A 332 -10.78 -10.85 -4.56
CA GLU A 332 -11.00 -9.46 -4.12
C GLU A 332 -9.74 -8.62 -4.25
N TRP A 333 -8.58 -9.15 -3.84
CA TRP A 333 -7.29 -8.46 -3.99
C TRP A 333 -6.97 -8.13 -5.45
N HIS A 334 -7.26 -9.08 -6.34
CA HIS A 334 -7.06 -8.94 -7.77
C HIS A 334 -7.90 -7.79 -8.35
N GLU A 335 -9.20 -7.74 -8.07
CA GLU A 335 -10.06 -6.67 -8.61
C GLU A 335 -9.70 -5.28 -8.07
N PHE A 336 -9.36 -5.16 -6.78
CA PHE A 336 -8.81 -3.91 -6.25
C PHE A 336 -7.45 -3.57 -6.89
N GLY A 337 -6.63 -4.58 -7.20
CA GLY A 337 -5.35 -4.42 -7.87
C GLY A 337 -5.48 -3.73 -9.23
N HIS A 338 -6.52 -4.04 -10.01
CA HIS A 338 -6.78 -3.40 -11.30
C HIS A 338 -6.95 -1.88 -11.17
N GLN A 339 -7.49 -1.38 -10.06
CA GLN A 339 -7.61 0.07 -9.80
C GLN A 339 -6.26 0.75 -9.51
N ASN A 340 -5.19 -0.04 -9.34
CA ASN A 340 -3.89 0.42 -8.92
C ASN A 340 -2.78 0.09 -9.92
N GLN A 341 -3.07 -0.69 -10.96
CA GLN A 341 -2.09 -1.02 -12.00
C GLN A 341 -1.48 0.22 -12.63
N MET A 342 -0.16 0.31 -12.53
CA MET A 342 0.60 1.42 -13.09
C MET A 342 0.84 1.25 -14.59
N GLN A 343 0.84 2.38 -15.29
CA GLN A 343 0.96 2.44 -16.75
C GLN A 343 2.37 2.15 -17.26
N TRP A 344 3.38 1.94 -16.39
CA TRP A 344 4.69 1.42 -16.81
C TRP A 344 4.60 -0.01 -17.39
N SER A 345 3.53 -0.75 -17.09
CA SER A 345 3.29 -2.08 -17.68
C SER A 345 2.77 -1.97 -19.12
N TRP A 346 3.15 -2.93 -19.96
CA TRP A 346 2.81 -2.95 -21.38
C TRP A 346 1.65 -3.91 -21.70
N ASN A 347 1.13 -3.81 -22.93
CA ASN A 347 -0.01 -4.59 -23.39
C ASN A 347 0.25 -6.10 -23.29
N GLY A 348 -0.79 -6.86 -22.91
CA GLY A 348 -0.72 -8.30 -22.66
C GLY A 348 -0.51 -8.68 -21.20
N LEU A 349 -0.13 -7.73 -20.33
CA LEU A 349 0.16 -7.99 -18.91
C LEU A 349 -0.93 -7.53 -17.93
N GLY A 350 -2.11 -7.14 -18.42
CA GLY A 350 -3.22 -6.65 -17.59
C GLY A 350 -3.64 -7.65 -16.50
N GLU A 351 -3.75 -8.93 -16.85
CA GLU A 351 -4.08 -10.01 -15.89
C GLU A 351 -2.86 -10.55 -15.14
N THR A 352 -1.67 -10.00 -15.42
CA THR A 352 -0.40 -10.45 -14.86
C THR A 352 0.10 -9.49 -13.78
N THR A 353 0.33 -8.22 -14.11
CA THR A 353 0.89 -7.24 -13.15
C THR A 353 -0.09 -6.87 -12.05
N VAL A 354 -1.40 -7.06 -12.27
CA VAL A 354 -2.42 -6.93 -11.22
C VAL A 354 -2.15 -7.86 -10.03
N ASN A 355 -1.58 -9.04 -10.29
CA ASN A 355 -1.34 -10.02 -9.23
C ASN A 355 -0.13 -9.69 -8.34
N ILE A 356 0.68 -8.68 -8.68
CA ILE A 356 1.68 -8.13 -7.74
C ILE A 356 0.96 -7.53 -6.53
N TYR A 357 -0.16 -6.83 -6.76
CA TYR A 357 -1.01 -6.29 -5.70
C TYR A 357 -1.66 -7.41 -4.88
N SER A 358 -2.06 -8.53 -5.52
CA SER A 358 -2.58 -9.71 -4.80
C SER A 358 -1.55 -10.37 -3.90
N ILE A 359 -0.29 -10.49 -4.35
CA ILE A 359 0.83 -10.98 -3.53
C ILE A 359 1.05 -10.05 -2.33
N ALA A 360 1.12 -8.74 -2.58
CA ALA A 360 1.32 -7.73 -1.53
C ALA A 360 0.18 -7.73 -0.50
N ALA A 361 -1.08 -7.86 -0.93
CA ALA A 361 -2.23 -7.98 -0.04
C ALA A 361 -2.19 -9.28 0.79
N CYS A 362 -1.82 -10.41 0.18
CA CYS A 362 -1.65 -11.64 0.94
C CYS A 362 -0.56 -11.50 2.01
N ARG A 363 0.60 -10.93 1.64
CA ARG A 363 1.69 -10.70 2.59
C ARG A 363 1.27 -9.76 3.71
N ALA A 364 0.52 -8.71 3.41
CA ALA A 364 0.06 -7.73 4.40
C ALA A 364 -1.01 -8.30 5.36
N THR A 365 -1.92 -9.15 4.87
CA THR A 365 -3.03 -9.67 5.69
C THR A 365 -2.71 -11.00 6.36
N ARG A 366 -1.89 -11.85 5.74
CA ARG A 366 -1.60 -13.21 6.19
C ARG A 366 -0.14 -13.43 6.54
N GLY A 367 0.77 -12.55 6.13
CA GLY A 367 2.21 -12.73 6.30
C GLY A 367 2.79 -13.69 5.27
N GLU A 368 4.01 -14.14 5.51
CA GLU A 368 4.74 -15.05 4.63
C GLU A 368 4.38 -16.51 4.92
N VAL A 369 3.11 -16.84 4.68
CA VAL A 369 2.52 -18.16 4.90
C VAL A 369 2.75 -19.09 3.71
N ASP A 370 2.36 -20.37 3.85
CA ASP A 370 2.25 -21.28 2.72
C ASP A 370 1.43 -20.61 1.60
N VAL A 371 2.08 -20.36 0.47
CA VAL A 371 1.57 -19.54 -0.64
C VAL A 371 0.30 -20.13 -1.25
N LYS A 372 0.04 -21.44 -1.08
CA LYS A 372 -1.22 -22.07 -1.50
C LYS A 372 -2.43 -21.51 -0.77
N THR A 373 -2.23 -20.98 0.45
CA THR A 373 -3.31 -20.33 1.21
C THR A 373 -3.68 -19.00 0.57
N CYS A 374 -2.71 -18.28 -0.02
CA CYS A 374 -2.99 -17.11 -0.86
C CYS A 374 -3.70 -17.54 -2.14
N HIS A 375 -3.06 -18.40 -2.95
CA HIS A 375 -3.59 -18.94 -4.20
C HIS A 375 -2.76 -20.15 -4.66
N GLU A 376 -3.38 -21.25 -5.07
CA GLU A 376 -2.69 -22.50 -5.44
C GLU A 376 -1.70 -22.34 -6.61
N ASN A 377 -2.04 -21.54 -7.62
CA ASN A 377 -1.16 -21.29 -8.77
C ASN A 377 0.17 -20.62 -8.40
N LEU A 378 0.29 -19.95 -7.24
CA LEU A 378 1.61 -19.48 -6.79
C LEU A 378 2.54 -20.67 -6.54
N GLN A 379 2.06 -21.71 -5.85
CA GLN A 379 2.83 -22.93 -5.60
C GLN A 379 3.11 -23.68 -6.89
N TYR A 380 2.10 -23.83 -7.77
CA TYR A 380 2.28 -24.56 -9.04
C TYR A 380 3.31 -23.91 -9.97
N ASN A 381 3.51 -22.59 -9.87
CA ASN A 381 4.51 -21.85 -10.66
C ASN A 381 5.79 -21.57 -9.86
N GLY A 382 5.99 -22.22 -8.70
CA GLY A 382 7.24 -22.20 -7.96
C GLY A 382 7.51 -20.93 -7.14
N PHE A 383 6.51 -20.09 -6.90
CA PHE A 383 6.67 -18.91 -6.04
C PHE A 383 7.01 -19.31 -4.61
N GLN A 384 7.96 -18.61 -4.00
CA GLN A 384 8.34 -18.71 -2.59
C GLN A 384 8.66 -17.30 -2.06
N TRP A 385 8.48 -17.08 -0.76
CA TRP A 385 8.91 -15.86 -0.08
C TRP A 385 10.45 -15.86 0.07
N ASP A 386 11.14 -15.41 -0.98
CA ASP A 386 12.61 -15.44 -1.06
C ASP A 386 13.19 -14.05 -1.33
N GLN A 387 13.89 -13.50 -0.35
CA GLN A 387 14.58 -12.21 -0.43
C GLN A 387 15.73 -12.15 -1.46
N GLN A 388 16.11 -13.28 -2.07
CA GLN A 388 17.10 -13.37 -3.15
C GLN A 388 16.54 -14.13 -4.38
N ALA A 389 15.23 -14.05 -4.60
CA ALA A 389 14.52 -14.80 -5.65
C ALA A 389 15.11 -14.62 -7.06
N VAL A 390 15.56 -13.41 -7.42
CA VAL A 390 16.20 -13.15 -8.72
C VAL A 390 17.52 -13.90 -8.85
N GLY A 391 18.34 -13.92 -7.79
CA GLY A 391 19.59 -14.68 -7.76
C GLY A 391 19.36 -16.19 -7.84
N ASN A 392 18.36 -16.72 -7.11
CA ASN A 392 18.00 -18.13 -7.17
C ASN A 392 17.45 -18.55 -8.54
N PHE A 393 16.66 -17.69 -9.19
CA PHE A 393 16.20 -17.91 -10.55
C PHE A 393 17.38 -18.00 -11.54
N LEU A 394 18.32 -17.05 -11.47
CA LEU A 394 19.54 -17.08 -12.30
C LEU A 394 20.37 -18.35 -12.07
N LYS A 395 20.56 -18.74 -10.81
CA LYS A 395 21.27 -19.97 -10.41
C LYS A 395 20.63 -21.23 -10.98
N SER A 396 19.31 -21.26 -11.07
CA SER A 396 18.58 -22.41 -11.63
C SER A 396 18.87 -22.64 -13.12
N GLY A 397 19.34 -21.61 -13.83
CA GLY A 397 19.57 -21.64 -15.27
C GLY A 397 18.29 -21.70 -16.11
N GLN A 398 17.11 -21.59 -15.50
CA GLN A 398 15.84 -21.57 -16.20
C GLN A 398 15.76 -20.39 -17.17
N THR A 399 15.10 -20.62 -18.31
CA THR A 399 14.86 -19.62 -19.34
C THR A 399 13.43 -19.70 -19.83
N TRP A 400 12.83 -18.55 -20.09
CA TRP A 400 11.43 -18.36 -20.47
C TRP A 400 11.32 -17.31 -21.57
N ASP A 401 10.14 -17.21 -22.15
CA ASP A 401 9.77 -16.16 -23.10
C ASP A 401 8.48 -15.52 -22.61
N LEU A 402 8.62 -14.36 -21.96
CA LEU A 402 7.51 -13.64 -21.35
C LEU A 402 6.42 -13.26 -22.37
N ASP A 403 6.82 -12.95 -23.60
CA ASP A 403 5.92 -12.45 -24.64
C ASP A 403 5.04 -13.56 -25.25
N THR A 404 5.55 -14.79 -25.30
CA THR A 404 4.79 -15.95 -25.83
C THR A 404 4.11 -16.80 -24.76
N ASP A 405 4.42 -16.56 -23.49
CA ASP A 405 3.76 -17.25 -22.37
C ASP A 405 2.29 -16.83 -22.22
N THR A 406 1.40 -17.83 -22.13
CA THR A 406 -0.03 -17.62 -21.94
C THR A 406 -0.50 -17.85 -20.51
N ASN A 407 0.38 -18.30 -19.61
CA ASN A 407 0.06 -18.51 -18.20
C ASN A 407 0.39 -17.26 -17.38
N VAL A 408 -0.65 -16.52 -17.01
CA VAL A 408 -0.54 -15.26 -16.25
C VAL A 408 0.21 -15.41 -14.92
N PHE A 409 0.07 -16.56 -14.25
CA PHE A 409 0.79 -16.83 -12.99
C PHE A 409 2.27 -17.13 -13.22
N HIS A 410 2.61 -17.68 -14.38
CA HIS A 410 4.00 -17.91 -14.73
C HIS A 410 4.68 -16.59 -15.15
N GLN A 411 4.03 -15.78 -15.97
CA GLN A 411 4.48 -14.42 -16.28
C GLN A 411 4.64 -13.54 -15.02
N LEU A 412 3.75 -13.71 -14.04
CA LEU A 412 3.81 -13.00 -12.75
C LEU A 412 5.13 -13.27 -12.01
N MET A 413 5.76 -14.44 -12.18
CA MET A 413 6.94 -14.82 -11.42
C MET A 413 8.11 -13.87 -11.64
N MET A 414 8.32 -13.34 -12.85
CA MET A 414 9.35 -12.33 -13.09
C MET A 414 9.16 -11.10 -12.18
N PHE A 415 7.92 -10.61 -12.07
CA PHE A 415 7.59 -9.45 -11.26
C PHE A 415 7.65 -9.74 -9.76
N ALA A 416 7.13 -10.91 -9.34
CA ALA A 416 7.16 -11.34 -7.95
C ALA A 416 8.59 -11.58 -7.43
N GLN A 417 9.49 -12.09 -8.29
CA GLN A 417 10.91 -12.23 -7.97
C GLN A 417 11.58 -10.87 -7.71
N LEU A 418 11.26 -9.85 -8.51
CA LEU A 418 11.76 -8.49 -8.30
C LEU A 418 11.23 -7.89 -7.00
N GLU A 419 9.94 -8.04 -6.71
CA GLU A 419 9.31 -7.52 -5.48
C GLU A 419 9.95 -8.11 -4.22
N THR A 420 10.11 -9.43 -4.20
CA THR A 420 10.65 -10.16 -3.04
C THR A 420 12.15 -9.88 -2.85
N SER A 421 12.91 -9.75 -3.94
CA SER A 421 14.34 -9.44 -3.88
C SER A 421 14.61 -7.99 -3.46
N TRP A 422 13.83 -7.04 -3.98
CA TRP A 422 14.00 -5.61 -3.75
C TRP A 422 12.66 -4.91 -3.52
N PRO A 423 12.13 -4.91 -2.28
CA PRO A 423 10.78 -4.40 -1.99
C PRO A 423 10.61 -2.91 -2.26
N ASP A 424 11.70 -2.14 -2.29
CA ASP A 424 11.68 -0.70 -2.59
C ASP A 424 11.65 -0.39 -4.11
N LEU A 425 11.78 -1.40 -4.98
CA LEU A 425 11.86 -1.25 -6.44
C LEU A 425 10.57 -0.70 -7.04
N TYR A 426 9.42 -1.33 -6.75
CA TYR A 426 8.13 -0.90 -7.33
C TYR A 426 7.69 0.49 -6.86
N PRO A 427 7.84 0.86 -5.57
CA PRO A 427 7.59 2.23 -5.13
C PRO A 427 8.45 3.25 -5.88
N ALA A 428 9.74 2.96 -6.07
CA ALA A 428 10.65 3.86 -6.79
C ALA A 428 10.32 3.94 -8.29
N LEU A 429 9.99 2.81 -8.92
CA LEU A 429 9.57 2.72 -10.32
C LEU A 429 8.29 3.53 -10.56
N GLY A 430 7.30 3.41 -9.66
CA GLY A 430 6.04 4.14 -9.75
C GLY A 430 6.25 5.65 -9.70
N LYS A 431 7.11 6.13 -8.79
CA LYS A 431 7.50 7.56 -8.72
C LYS A 431 8.21 8.02 -9.98
N ALA A 432 9.20 7.27 -10.46
CA ALA A 432 9.93 7.60 -11.68
C ALA A 432 9.00 7.70 -12.89
N TYR A 433 8.04 6.78 -13.00
CA TYR A 433 7.07 6.80 -14.09
C TYR A 433 6.17 8.04 -14.02
N ARG A 434 5.66 8.40 -12.84
CA ARG A 434 4.83 9.61 -12.65
C ARG A 434 5.61 10.91 -12.90
N GLU A 435 6.89 10.94 -12.58
CA GLU A 435 7.75 12.11 -12.85
C GLU A 435 7.94 12.35 -14.35
N ILE A 436 8.18 11.29 -15.14
CA ILE A 436 8.32 11.40 -16.60
C ILE A 436 6.97 11.70 -17.25
N ASN A 437 5.92 10.98 -16.84
CA ASN A 437 4.57 11.12 -17.38
C ASN A 437 3.76 12.20 -16.64
N ASN A 438 4.45 13.18 -16.05
CA ASN A 438 3.79 14.24 -15.30
C ASN A 438 2.89 15.04 -16.25
N TYR A 439 1.58 14.96 -16.01
CA TYR A 439 0.58 15.59 -16.88
C TYR A 439 0.72 17.13 -16.95
N TYR A 440 1.34 17.76 -15.94
CA TYR A 440 1.65 19.19 -15.96
C TYR A 440 2.69 19.59 -17.03
N ASN A 441 3.59 18.66 -17.41
CA ASN A 441 4.79 18.95 -18.21
C ASN A 441 4.73 18.41 -19.65
N GLY A 442 3.53 18.20 -20.19
CA GLY A 442 3.35 18.06 -21.64
C GLY A 442 3.51 16.65 -22.24
N SER A 443 3.35 15.59 -21.44
CA SER A 443 3.16 14.22 -21.96
C SER A 443 4.28 13.70 -22.88
N ALA A 444 5.56 13.95 -22.56
CA ALA A 444 6.65 13.18 -23.18
C ALA A 444 6.63 11.77 -22.59
N LYS A 445 5.71 10.95 -23.09
CA LYS A 445 5.24 9.74 -22.42
C LYS A 445 6.06 8.52 -22.78
N VAL A 446 6.13 7.62 -21.81
CA VAL A 446 6.52 6.23 -22.01
C VAL A 446 5.25 5.48 -22.43
N ASP A 447 4.92 5.49 -23.72
CA ASP A 447 3.58 5.08 -24.21
C ASP A 447 3.59 3.76 -25.00
N SER A 448 4.52 3.61 -25.93
CA SER A 448 4.59 2.39 -26.76
C SER A 448 5.04 1.17 -25.93
N LYS A 449 4.74 -0.05 -26.43
CA LYS A 449 5.21 -1.28 -25.79
C LYS A 449 6.72 -1.24 -25.56
N GLN A 450 7.50 -0.88 -26.58
CA GLN A 450 8.96 -0.87 -26.48
C GLN A 450 9.47 0.17 -25.48
N GLU A 451 8.91 1.39 -25.49
CA GLU A 451 9.31 2.42 -24.52
C GLU A 451 9.04 1.97 -23.08
N LYS A 452 7.91 1.28 -22.83
CA LYS A 452 7.57 0.74 -21.51
C LYS A 452 8.51 -0.39 -21.08
N VAL A 453 8.84 -1.31 -22.00
CA VAL A 453 9.83 -2.38 -21.74
C VAL A 453 11.20 -1.77 -21.42
N ASP A 454 11.68 -0.85 -22.26
CA ASP A 454 12.97 -0.19 -22.08
C ASP A 454 13.00 0.64 -20.78
N PHE A 455 11.92 1.37 -20.49
CA PHE A 455 11.77 2.10 -19.24
C PHE A 455 11.84 1.13 -18.04
N PHE A 456 11.11 0.02 -18.10
CA PHE A 456 11.05 -0.96 -17.01
C PHE A 456 12.41 -1.59 -16.74
N VAL A 457 13.10 -2.11 -17.76
CA VAL A 457 14.37 -2.83 -17.57
C VAL A 457 15.50 -1.90 -17.08
N VAL A 458 15.54 -0.66 -17.59
CA VAL A 458 16.51 0.36 -17.15
C VAL A 458 16.25 0.76 -15.69
N ASN A 459 15.00 1.06 -15.34
CA ASN A 459 14.67 1.52 -13.99
C ASN A 459 14.68 0.39 -12.95
N ALA A 460 14.30 -0.83 -13.32
CA ALA A 460 14.44 -1.99 -12.45
C ALA A 460 15.92 -2.25 -12.11
N SER A 461 16.83 -2.14 -13.08
CA SER A 461 18.28 -2.24 -12.84
C SER A 461 18.77 -1.11 -11.93
N LYS A 462 18.40 0.13 -12.25
CA LYS A 462 18.75 1.32 -11.47
C LYS A 462 18.30 1.24 -10.00
N TYR A 463 17.05 0.84 -9.75
CA TYR A 463 16.46 0.86 -8.41
C TYR A 463 16.70 -0.41 -7.59
N SER A 464 16.97 -1.55 -8.23
CA SER A 464 17.57 -2.71 -7.53
C SER A 464 19.03 -2.44 -7.13
N GLY A 465 19.72 -1.55 -7.87
CA GLY A 465 21.16 -1.34 -7.71
C GLY A 465 22.02 -2.44 -8.33
N HIS A 466 21.43 -3.28 -9.19
CA HIS A 466 22.09 -4.41 -9.85
C HIS A 466 21.87 -4.38 -11.37
N ASP A 467 22.84 -4.94 -12.10
CA ASP A 467 22.68 -5.19 -13.53
C ASP A 467 21.73 -6.39 -13.75
N LEU A 468 20.49 -6.11 -14.19
CA LEU A 468 19.45 -7.12 -14.39
C LEU A 468 19.38 -7.65 -15.83
N ARG A 469 20.33 -7.32 -16.71
CA ARG A 469 20.28 -7.76 -18.11
C ARG A 469 20.28 -9.27 -18.27
N LYS A 470 21.10 -9.99 -17.48
CA LYS A 470 21.11 -11.46 -17.44
C LYS A 470 19.74 -12.00 -17.03
N PHE A 471 19.10 -11.38 -16.03
CA PHE A 471 17.78 -11.74 -15.56
C PHE A 471 16.70 -11.57 -16.63
N PHE A 472 16.68 -10.42 -17.30
CA PHE A 472 15.72 -10.15 -18.38
C PHE A 472 15.95 -11.02 -19.61
N THR A 473 17.21 -11.35 -19.92
CA THR A 473 17.55 -12.31 -20.98
C THR A 473 16.99 -13.70 -20.66
N HIS A 474 17.12 -14.16 -19.42
CA HIS A 474 16.56 -15.44 -18.99
C HIS A 474 15.02 -15.44 -18.99
N TRP A 475 14.37 -14.29 -18.78
CA TRP A 475 12.92 -14.15 -18.93
C TRP A 475 12.45 -13.90 -20.37
N GLY A 476 13.37 -13.78 -21.33
CA GLY A 476 13.04 -13.52 -22.73
C GLY A 476 12.40 -12.16 -22.96
N VAL A 477 12.76 -11.14 -22.15
CA VAL A 477 12.28 -9.77 -22.34
C VAL A 477 13.13 -9.08 -23.41
N ASP A 478 12.51 -8.72 -24.54
CA ASP A 478 13.18 -8.05 -25.66
C ASP A 478 13.23 -6.52 -25.45
N TYR A 479 14.37 -6.02 -24.97
CA TYR A 479 14.64 -4.59 -24.76
C TYR A 479 15.68 -4.06 -25.76
N SER A 480 15.63 -2.76 -26.04
CA SER A 480 16.45 -2.16 -27.09
C SER A 480 17.95 -2.07 -26.74
N THR A 481 18.78 -1.93 -27.77
CA THR A 481 20.21 -1.62 -27.62
C THR A 481 20.46 -0.33 -26.82
N ASP A 482 19.55 0.64 -26.90
CA ASP A 482 19.68 1.89 -26.14
C ASP A 482 19.43 1.65 -24.64
N ALA A 483 18.48 0.77 -24.29
CA ALA A 483 18.29 0.33 -22.90
C ALA A 483 19.52 -0.46 -22.40
N ASP A 484 20.07 -1.36 -23.21
CA ASP A 484 21.30 -2.10 -22.89
C ASP A 484 22.49 -1.16 -22.60
N ASN A 485 22.70 -0.16 -23.46
CA ASN A 485 23.74 0.84 -23.31
C ASN A 485 23.56 1.68 -22.04
N GLN A 486 22.32 2.06 -21.72
CA GLN A 486 22.01 2.79 -20.49
C GLN A 486 22.35 1.99 -19.24
N ILE A 487 21.97 0.71 -19.19
CA ILE A 487 22.29 -0.16 -18.04
C ILE A 487 23.81 -0.37 -17.93
N THR A 488 24.48 -0.62 -19.06
CA THR A 488 25.96 -0.74 -19.12
C THR A 488 26.65 0.50 -18.54
N ALA A 489 26.18 1.69 -18.91
CA ALA A 489 26.76 2.96 -18.45
C ALA A 489 26.64 3.18 -16.93
N MET A 490 25.70 2.51 -16.24
CA MET A 490 25.54 2.62 -14.78
C MET A 490 26.62 1.84 -14.00
N ASN A 491 27.36 0.92 -14.64
CA ASN A 491 28.38 0.09 -14.00
C ASN A 491 27.91 -0.59 -12.70
N LEU A 492 26.68 -1.14 -12.73
CA LEU A 492 26.09 -1.81 -11.57
C LEU A 492 26.73 -3.19 -11.33
N PRO A 493 26.83 -3.63 -10.06
CA PRO A 493 27.25 -4.99 -9.75
C PRO A 493 26.28 -6.02 -10.33
N GLN A 494 26.79 -7.19 -10.69
CA GLN A 494 25.94 -8.31 -11.10
C GLN A 494 25.07 -8.79 -9.93
N VAL A 495 23.98 -9.47 -10.24
CA VAL A 495 23.19 -10.17 -9.22
C VAL A 495 23.99 -11.33 -8.67
N ILE A 496 24.03 -11.47 -7.35
CA ILE A 496 24.67 -12.61 -6.69
C ILE A 496 23.72 -13.81 -6.76
N GLU A 497 24.24 -14.95 -7.22
CA GLU A 497 23.55 -16.24 -7.17
C GLU A 497 23.81 -16.87 -5.79
N PRO A 498 22.81 -16.93 -4.89
CA PRO A 498 23.04 -17.31 -3.50
C PRO A 498 23.47 -18.76 -3.39
N SER A 499 24.45 -19.04 -2.52
CA SER A 499 25.06 -20.36 -2.40
C SER A 499 24.22 -21.35 -1.58
N GLY A 500 23.43 -20.86 -0.62
CA GLY A 500 22.63 -21.67 0.28
C GLY A 500 21.59 -20.87 1.08
N THR A 501 20.92 -21.57 1.99
CA THR A 501 19.97 -20.99 2.94
C THR A 501 20.15 -21.67 4.30
N VAL A 502 20.25 -20.85 5.35
CA VAL A 502 20.20 -21.29 6.75
C VAL A 502 18.91 -20.74 7.37
N SER A 503 18.29 -21.51 8.25
CA SER A 503 17.07 -21.09 8.94
C SER A 503 17.13 -21.41 10.42
N ALA A 504 16.51 -20.55 11.22
CA ALA A 504 16.33 -20.71 12.66
C ALA A 504 14.90 -20.28 13.03
N THR A 505 14.49 -20.58 14.27
CA THR A 505 13.19 -20.19 14.80
C THR A 505 13.37 -19.39 16.08
N LEU A 506 12.72 -18.24 16.17
CA LEU A 506 12.58 -17.43 17.37
C LEU A 506 11.19 -17.68 17.96
N GLU A 507 11.14 -18.37 19.09
CA GLU A 507 9.91 -18.81 19.75
C GLU A 507 9.76 -18.12 21.12
N LYS A 508 8.96 -17.04 21.21
CA LYS A 508 8.65 -16.36 22.48
C LYS A 508 7.37 -16.95 23.05
N ARG A 509 7.46 -17.63 24.20
CA ARG A 509 6.28 -18.10 24.95
C ARG A 509 5.70 -17.02 25.87
N ALA A 510 4.41 -17.14 26.19
CA ALA A 510 3.71 -16.17 27.05
C ALA A 510 4.38 -15.93 28.42
N ASP A 511 5.05 -16.95 28.99
CA ASP A 511 5.76 -16.87 30.26
C ASP A 511 7.13 -16.18 30.20
N GLN A 512 7.58 -15.79 28.99
CA GLN A 512 8.88 -15.18 28.76
C GLN A 512 8.73 -13.71 28.37
N THR A 513 9.65 -12.87 28.87
CA THR A 513 9.74 -11.45 28.47
C THR A 513 10.80 -11.22 27.39
N GLN A 514 11.76 -12.14 27.25
CA GLN A 514 12.87 -12.10 26.31
C GLN A 514 13.16 -13.50 25.75
N VAL A 515 13.61 -13.56 24.50
CA VAL A 515 14.12 -14.79 23.86
C VAL A 515 15.20 -14.44 22.85
N GLU A 516 16.14 -15.37 22.63
CA GLU A 516 17.15 -15.30 21.58
C GLU A 516 17.04 -16.51 20.65
N ALA A 517 17.39 -16.31 19.38
CA ALA A 517 17.57 -17.36 18.39
C ALA A 517 18.90 -17.14 17.65
N TYR A 518 19.49 -18.22 17.15
CA TYR A 518 20.80 -18.18 16.50
C TYR A 518 20.79 -18.92 15.17
N ALA A 519 21.49 -18.39 14.18
CA ALA A 519 21.81 -19.07 12.94
C ALA A 519 23.31 -18.95 12.66
N THR A 520 23.91 -20.01 12.14
CA THR A 520 25.36 -20.08 11.94
C THR A 520 25.69 -20.36 10.48
N ILE A 521 26.48 -19.48 9.88
CA ILE A 521 27.15 -19.71 8.60
C ILE A 521 28.45 -20.46 8.90
N LYS A 522 28.58 -21.66 8.33
CA LYS A 522 29.80 -22.45 8.44
C LYS A 522 30.93 -21.77 7.70
N ASN A 523 32.07 -21.64 8.37
CA ASN A 523 33.25 -21.07 7.73
C ASN A 523 33.89 -22.13 6.83
N ALA A 524 33.70 -21.99 5.51
CA ALA A 524 34.57 -22.61 4.53
C ALA A 524 35.81 -21.72 4.35
N ASP A 525 36.96 -22.28 3.91
CA ASP A 525 38.30 -21.65 3.89
C ASP A 525 38.42 -20.25 3.19
N THR A 526 37.33 -19.67 2.72
CA THR A 526 37.23 -18.44 1.92
C THR A 526 36.27 -17.36 2.46
N HIS A 527 35.59 -17.51 3.61
CA HIS A 527 34.51 -16.60 4.05
C HIS A 527 34.63 -16.04 5.49
N TYR A 528 35.83 -15.61 5.89
CA TYR A 528 36.14 -15.12 7.24
C TYR A 528 35.53 -13.74 7.58
N ASN A 529 35.07 -13.00 6.58
CA ASN A 529 34.62 -11.62 6.70
C ASN A 529 33.11 -11.50 6.45
N THR A 530 32.38 -12.52 6.91
CA THR A 530 30.92 -12.56 6.79
C THR A 530 30.25 -11.62 7.79
N GLY A 531 29.33 -10.80 7.28
CA GLY A 531 28.33 -10.06 8.06
C GLY A 531 26.94 -10.24 7.46
N PHE A 532 25.92 -9.68 8.11
CA PHE A 532 24.54 -9.84 7.67
C PHE A 532 23.90 -8.49 7.34
N VAL A 533 23.10 -8.46 6.29
CA VAL A 533 22.39 -7.26 5.81
C VAL A 533 20.93 -7.61 5.50
N THR A 534 20.11 -6.61 5.22
CA THR A 534 18.74 -6.74 4.73
C THR A 534 18.63 -6.22 3.30
N ASN A 535 17.55 -6.55 2.59
CA ASN A 535 17.29 -6.03 1.24
C ASN A 535 16.69 -4.61 1.22
N THR A 536 16.25 -4.09 2.38
CA THR A 536 15.73 -2.73 2.53
C THR A 536 16.15 -2.11 3.87
N SER A 537 16.32 -0.79 3.86
CA SER A 537 16.65 0.02 5.04
C SER A 537 15.52 0.10 6.07
N THR A 538 14.29 -0.23 5.65
CA THR A 538 13.11 -0.26 6.52
C THR A 538 13.19 -1.40 7.54
N ILE A 539 13.85 -2.51 7.20
CA ILE A 539 14.06 -3.67 8.07
C ILE A 539 15.36 -3.53 8.87
N GLY A 540 16.46 -3.11 8.23
CA GLY A 540 17.79 -3.12 8.82
C GLY A 540 18.88 -2.55 7.91
N PRO A 541 20.17 -2.73 8.22
CA PRO A 541 21.25 -2.23 7.39
C PRO A 541 21.37 -3.00 6.06
N THR A 542 21.52 -2.29 4.94
CA THR A 542 21.60 -2.87 3.59
C THR A 542 23.03 -3.06 3.08
N SER A 543 24.03 -2.67 3.87
CA SER A 543 25.44 -2.76 3.49
C SER A 543 26.30 -3.21 4.67
N LEU A 544 27.41 -3.89 4.35
CA LEU A 544 28.42 -4.27 5.34
C LEU A 544 29.23 -3.05 5.78
N VAL A 545 29.76 -3.12 7.00
CA VAL A 545 30.79 -2.20 7.51
C VAL A 545 31.99 -3.00 8.02
N TRP A 546 33.20 -2.50 7.81
CA TRP A 546 34.39 -3.19 8.31
C TRP A 546 34.47 -3.15 9.85
N ASN A 547 34.30 -1.95 10.42
CA ASN A 547 34.31 -1.72 11.86
C ASN A 547 32.93 -1.28 12.32
N GLY A 548 32.20 -2.16 12.99
CA GLY A 548 30.94 -1.82 13.65
C GLY A 548 31.09 -1.70 15.17
N GLY A 549 29.95 -1.50 15.85
CA GLY A 549 29.91 -1.30 17.29
C GLY A 549 30.16 -2.60 18.06
N LEU A 550 31.26 -2.64 18.83
CA LEU A 550 31.57 -3.74 19.76
C LEU A 550 30.54 -3.78 20.91
N TYR A 551 30.01 -4.97 21.22
CA TYR A 551 28.92 -5.21 22.18
C TYR A 551 27.62 -4.43 21.92
N GLN A 552 27.49 -3.80 20.75
CA GLN A 552 26.27 -3.09 20.36
C GLN A 552 25.36 -4.01 19.56
N SER A 553 24.06 -3.72 19.58
CA SER A 553 23.06 -4.48 18.83
C SER A 553 22.44 -3.61 17.74
N THR A 554 22.19 -4.19 16.59
CA THR A 554 21.51 -3.54 15.47
C THR A 554 19.99 -3.69 15.65
N PRO A 555 19.20 -2.60 15.69
CA PRO A 555 17.75 -2.73 15.67
C PRO A 555 17.29 -3.25 14.30
N LEU A 556 16.32 -4.17 14.32
CA LEU A 556 15.67 -4.71 13.15
C LEU A 556 14.16 -4.58 13.29
N TYR A 557 13.45 -4.36 12.19
CA TYR A 557 12.00 -4.16 12.18
C TYR A 557 11.34 -5.18 11.26
N VAL A 558 10.49 -6.02 11.82
CA VAL A 558 9.87 -7.15 11.11
C VAL A 558 8.37 -7.04 11.15
N GLN A 559 7.75 -7.29 10.00
CA GLN A 559 6.32 -7.49 9.95
C GLN A 559 5.96 -8.86 10.55
N VAL A 560 5.05 -8.84 11.51
CA VAL A 560 4.35 -10.04 12.01
C VAL A 560 2.85 -9.87 11.79
N VAL A 561 2.15 -10.98 11.68
CA VAL A 561 0.69 -11.05 11.53
C VAL A 561 0.12 -11.88 12.65
N ASP A 562 -1.02 -11.47 13.19
CA ASP A 562 -1.72 -12.21 14.24
C ASP A 562 -2.80 -13.15 13.70
N THR A 563 -3.44 -13.90 14.60
CA THR A 563 -4.54 -14.83 14.27
C THR A 563 -5.81 -14.15 13.75
N LYS A 564 -5.90 -12.81 13.85
CA LYS A 564 -6.99 -11.98 13.31
C LYS A 564 -6.61 -11.32 11.98
N ASN A 565 -5.49 -11.72 11.34
CA ASN A 565 -4.97 -11.12 10.11
C ASN A 565 -4.62 -9.62 10.24
N ARG A 566 -4.23 -9.16 11.43
CA ARG A 566 -3.73 -7.80 11.66
C ARG A 566 -2.21 -7.81 11.54
N ASN A 567 -1.65 -6.83 10.83
CA ASN A 567 -0.20 -6.68 10.69
C ASN A 567 0.39 -5.72 11.72
N PHE A 568 1.58 -6.05 12.21
CA PHE A 568 2.33 -5.27 13.17
C PHE A 568 3.80 -5.23 12.79
N ILE A 569 4.49 -4.17 13.18
CA ILE A 569 5.95 -4.12 13.11
C ILE A 569 6.52 -4.38 14.49
N VAL A 570 7.29 -5.46 14.62
CA VAL A 570 8.02 -5.82 15.83
C VAL A 570 9.48 -5.40 15.72
N LYS A 571 10.00 -4.81 16.78
CA LYS A 571 11.40 -4.46 16.93
C LYS A 571 12.18 -5.63 17.54
N LEU A 572 13.21 -6.06 16.81
CA LEU A 572 14.18 -7.07 17.20
C LEU A 572 15.57 -6.44 17.32
N TYR A 573 16.51 -7.20 17.90
CA TYR A 573 17.91 -6.80 17.99
C TYR A 573 18.83 -7.90 17.48
N GLY A 574 19.68 -7.54 16.52
CA GLY A 574 20.64 -8.45 15.91
C GLY A 574 22.09 -8.17 16.31
N GLN A 575 22.85 -9.24 16.49
CA GLN A 575 24.30 -9.21 16.66
C GLN A 575 24.99 -10.27 15.81
N ARG A 576 26.25 -10.02 15.48
CA ARG A 576 27.12 -10.96 14.77
C ARG A 576 28.30 -11.31 15.64
N THR A 577 28.61 -12.61 15.72
CA THR A 577 29.76 -13.17 16.43
C THR A 577 30.54 -14.07 15.47
N ALA A 578 31.87 -13.96 15.45
CA ALA A 578 32.73 -14.83 14.66
C ALA A 578 33.66 -15.62 15.58
N GLY A 579 33.37 -16.93 15.73
CA GLY A 579 34.08 -17.82 16.66
C GLY A 579 34.11 -17.33 18.08
N TYR A 580 35.32 -17.15 18.61
CA TYR A 580 35.57 -16.70 19.99
C TYR A 580 35.75 -15.18 20.10
N CYS A 581 35.59 -14.43 19.00
CA CYS A 581 35.59 -12.97 19.07
C CYS A 581 34.31 -12.45 19.69
N GLU A 582 34.39 -11.23 20.23
CA GLU A 582 33.27 -10.58 20.87
C GLU A 582 32.16 -10.20 19.88
N PRO A 583 30.90 -10.07 20.36
CA PRO A 583 29.78 -9.72 19.50
C PRO A 583 29.90 -8.27 19.00
N TYR A 584 29.55 -8.07 17.73
CA TYR A 584 29.45 -6.77 17.08
C TYR A 584 28.04 -6.53 16.55
N THR A 585 27.79 -5.30 16.11
CA THR A 585 26.64 -4.97 15.26
C THR A 585 26.53 -5.91 14.06
N LEU A 586 25.29 -6.22 13.68
CA LEU A 586 24.92 -7.30 12.75
C LEU A 586 25.66 -7.26 11.39
N ASN A 587 25.84 -6.08 10.81
CA ASN A 587 26.46 -5.88 9.49
C ASN A 587 28.00 -5.70 9.55
N THR A 588 28.64 -6.07 10.67
CA THR A 588 30.09 -5.97 10.81
C THR A 588 30.79 -7.13 10.14
N ALA A 589 31.73 -6.81 9.26
CA ALA A 589 32.46 -7.78 8.45
C ALA A 589 33.92 -7.97 8.88
N GLY A 590 34.41 -7.20 9.87
CA GLY A 590 35.75 -7.35 10.41
C GLY A 590 36.05 -8.80 10.82
N ALA A 591 37.19 -9.33 10.36
CA ALA A 591 37.59 -10.71 10.61
C ALA A 591 37.94 -10.94 12.08
N CYS A 592 37.69 -12.16 12.55
CA CYS A 592 38.29 -12.68 13.78
C CYS A 592 39.59 -13.41 13.41
N ASN A 593 40.68 -13.17 14.16
CA ASN A 593 41.97 -13.80 13.88
C ASN A 593 41.97 -15.33 14.06
N SER A 594 40.95 -15.91 14.71
CA SER A 594 40.70 -17.34 14.73
C SER A 594 39.68 -17.71 13.64
N GLY A 595 40.06 -18.52 12.67
CA GLY A 595 39.18 -18.95 11.56
C GLY A 595 38.01 -19.80 12.05
N SER A 596 36.83 -19.19 12.11
CA SER A 596 35.68 -19.76 12.82
C SER A 596 34.34 -19.36 12.20
N ASP A 597 33.33 -20.21 12.35
CA ASP A 597 31.94 -19.97 11.96
C ASP A 597 31.44 -18.57 12.36
N THR A 598 30.60 -17.97 11.50
CA THR A 598 29.94 -16.70 11.79
C THR A 598 28.50 -16.97 12.23
N THR A 599 28.16 -16.55 13.45
CA THR A 599 26.83 -16.71 14.03
C THR A 599 26.13 -15.36 14.10
N VAL A 600 24.86 -15.33 13.70
CA VAL A 600 23.95 -14.23 13.97
C VAL A 600 23.06 -14.61 15.15
N THR A 601 22.94 -13.70 16.11
CA THR A 601 22.00 -13.77 17.24
C THR A 601 20.89 -12.76 17.03
N ILE A 602 19.65 -13.20 17.08
CA ILE A 602 18.45 -12.33 17.03
C ILE A 602 17.75 -12.42 18.36
N ARG A 603 17.39 -11.26 18.93
CA ARG A 603 16.66 -11.18 20.20
C ARG A 603 15.34 -10.45 20.03
N TYR A 604 14.36 -10.93 20.77
CA TYR A 604 13.13 -10.23 21.06
C TYR A 604 13.07 -9.85 22.55
N ASP A 605 12.54 -8.66 22.84
CA ASP A 605 12.27 -8.19 24.19
C ASP A 605 10.93 -7.43 24.20
N SER A 606 10.04 -7.86 25.10
CA SER A 606 8.69 -7.30 25.26
C SER A 606 8.73 -5.82 25.66
N SER A 607 9.74 -5.39 26.41
CA SER A 607 9.91 -4.00 26.85
C SER A 607 10.17 -3.02 25.69
N ASN A 608 10.62 -3.52 24.54
CA ASN A 608 10.83 -2.74 23.31
C ASN A 608 9.61 -2.76 22.37
N ASN A 609 8.59 -3.55 22.72
CA ASN A 609 7.40 -3.81 21.91
C ASN A 609 6.11 -3.64 22.74
N GLN A 610 6.09 -2.64 23.63
CA GLN A 610 4.99 -2.42 24.59
C GLN A 610 3.63 -2.14 23.93
N ASP A 611 3.64 -1.71 22.67
CA ASP A 611 2.43 -1.44 21.89
C ASP A 611 1.87 -2.69 21.18
N LEU A 612 2.60 -3.80 21.18
CA LEU A 612 2.11 -5.05 20.61
C LEU A 612 1.02 -5.61 21.53
N PRO A 613 -0.22 -5.84 21.03
CA PRO A 613 -1.29 -6.41 21.85
C PRO A 613 -0.97 -7.82 22.36
N ALA A 614 -1.76 -8.32 23.31
CA ALA A 614 -1.71 -9.73 23.69
C ALA A 614 -2.25 -10.59 22.53
N GLY A 615 -1.57 -11.70 22.24
CA GLY A 615 -1.96 -12.60 21.15
C GLY A 615 -0.82 -13.45 20.60
N GLU A 616 -1.16 -14.24 19.60
CA GLU A 616 -0.20 -15.07 18.86
C GLU A 616 0.12 -14.43 17.52
N TYR A 617 1.41 -14.36 17.19
CA TYR A 617 1.95 -13.71 16.02
C TYR A 617 2.91 -14.62 15.28
N HIS A 618 2.88 -14.56 13.95
CA HIS A 618 3.85 -15.21 13.07
C HIS A 618 4.47 -14.22 12.09
N GLY A 619 5.71 -14.47 11.69
CA GLY A 619 6.41 -13.68 10.68
C GLY A 619 7.76 -14.30 10.33
N VAL A 620 8.49 -13.64 9.43
CA VAL A 620 9.84 -14.07 9.04
C VAL A 620 10.75 -12.86 9.00
N LEU A 621 11.92 -12.96 9.65
CA LEU A 621 13.02 -12.04 9.45
C LEU A 621 13.94 -12.63 8.39
N HIS A 622 14.12 -11.85 7.34
CA HIS A 622 14.97 -12.15 6.20
C HIS A 622 16.30 -11.36 6.33
N LEU A 623 17.42 -12.09 6.40
CA LEU A 623 18.77 -11.54 6.38
C LEU A 623 19.60 -12.18 5.26
N ILE A 624 20.50 -11.42 4.67
CA ILE A 624 21.44 -11.87 3.65
C ILE A 624 22.84 -11.89 4.27
N ALA A 625 23.45 -13.06 4.34
CA ALA A 625 24.87 -13.18 4.67
C ALA A 625 25.71 -12.76 3.45
N ARG A 626 26.71 -11.91 3.66
CA ARG A 626 27.66 -11.47 2.62
C ARG A 626 29.06 -11.43 3.19
N ASP A 627 30.06 -11.65 2.34
CA ASP A 627 31.46 -11.53 2.70
C ASP A 627 32.04 -10.22 2.16
N TRP A 628 32.91 -9.57 2.94
CA TRP A 628 33.53 -8.29 2.57
C TRP A 628 34.48 -8.37 1.36
N HIS A 629 35.14 -9.51 1.17
CA HIS A 629 36.15 -9.71 0.14
C HIS A 629 35.65 -10.52 -1.06
N ASN A 630 34.53 -11.23 -0.91
CA ASN A 630 33.90 -11.99 -1.97
C ASN A 630 32.53 -11.41 -2.33
N ASP A 631 32.54 -10.47 -3.29
CA ASP A 631 31.34 -9.81 -3.80
C ASP A 631 30.40 -10.74 -4.60
N ASN A 632 30.82 -11.98 -4.90
CA ASN A 632 30.04 -12.96 -5.64
C ASN A 632 29.43 -14.04 -4.74
N TRP A 633 29.50 -13.90 -3.42
CA TRP A 633 28.97 -14.87 -2.48
C TRP A 633 27.89 -14.26 -1.57
N SER A 634 26.81 -15.00 -1.41
CA SER A 634 25.79 -14.75 -0.39
C SER A 634 25.11 -16.04 0.06
N GLU A 635 24.44 -15.98 1.20
CA GLU A 635 23.48 -16.99 1.66
C GLU A 635 22.24 -16.32 2.25
N ASN A 636 21.09 -16.95 2.09
CA ASN A 636 19.87 -16.56 2.81
C ASN A 636 19.96 -17.01 4.27
N VAL A 637 19.56 -16.14 5.19
CA VAL A 637 19.44 -16.44 6.62
C VAL A 637 18.06 -16.01 7.09
N ASN A 638 17.21 -17.00 7.36
CA ASN A 638 15.81 -16.77 7.71
C ASN A 638 15.56 -17.10 9.18
N PHE A 639 14.86 -16.22 9.89
CA PHE A 639 14.34 -16.52 11.23
C PHE A 639 12.82 -16.55 11.17
N ASN A 640 12.24 -17.74 11.32
CA ASN A 640 10.81 -17.90 11.54
C ASN A 640 10.47 -17.38 12.93
N ILE A 641 9.54 -16.44 13.02
CA ILE A 641 9.18 -15.75 14.26
C ILE A 641 7.82 -16.24 14.71
N HIS A 642 7.76 -16.72 15.94
CA HIS A 642 6.54 -17.04 16.66
C HIS A 642 6.57 -16.32 18.01
N ILE A 643 5.60 -15.44 18.24
CA ILE A 643 5.49 -14.66 19.47
C ILE A 643 4.11 -14.93 20.05
N ASN A 644 4.06 -15.49 21.26
CA ASN A 644 2.87 -15.51 22.09
C ASN A 644 3.04 -14.42 23.15
N ASN A 645 2.49 -13.24 22.89
CA ASN A 645 2.73 -12.03 23.67
C ASN A 645 1.91 -12.00 24.96
#